data_AF-A0A9E2M4M4-F1
#
_entry.id   AF-A0A9E2M4M4-F1
#
_cell.length_a   1.000
_cell.length_b   1.000
_cell.length_c   1.000
_cell.angle_alpha   90.00
_cell.angle_beta   90.00
_cell.angle_gamma   90.00
#
_symmetry.space_group_name_H-M   'P 1'
#
loop_
_entity.id
_entity.type
_entity.pdbx_description
1 polymer ?
#
loop_
_entity_poly.entity_id
_entity_poly.type
_entity_poly.pdbx_seq_one_letter_code
_entity_poly.pdbx_strand_id
1 'polypeptide(L)'
;MHHHTKQLICALLLLVVAGGASAATDYSKAIVLDIPDEVALQQFGVIPGMELSTLDMIDMAARAFDGDTLKLLVILVDWSNRPHTYPKEVFDSLIFSRNVYPGGSVADYYHENSYGQLIITGEVRNWYMAGGYAGFYQFENLFDWLDAQIDYTQFDGNHDGIVDAVAFIRAGTGQEETGYEMDIWSYAMIYGPGGELGPWDGMLVGQWFTSPEERPLRSATCPSYILPTDTLSRIGVLCHELCHDLGMPDMYDYDEKLNVSTFSTPNDDNDHPLVDWCLMGYGGYGLLAFGYSSPAHLCGWQKLKLGWNEPVYLGQGTYDDLVINSIETTNDSSLYIIPINPSDGEYFLLEYRNPRSSALFDKFDSDFSAYLCPDVTFGNDTLDGGLLVLHVHDSVSPPWNWWRINGGVPQWDHYTVAAEDMGYNPSMDAWSNPEGHVTDSAQWWYPYETRRAATMNPDVAGQEEFGPMTYPSSDSYSGPTGIVIRVDSIVGEKLYAYIYNPNQFDQDADGIEDMIDNCAASYNPDQEDSDGDMAGDSCDNCMYVYNEDQLDLDDDSVGDICDNCPTDANTDQLNSDEDAYGDACDNCPDDDNQGQEDADGDNVGDLCDNCMSTPNSLQEDNDGDGLGNVCDNCPYHYNPGQEDSNGNDIGDACDFLCGDTDGSGAVDIDDVVYLIQYIFAGGPAPDPVAKGDVDCSGGVDIDDVVYLIGYIFAGGPAPCANCS
;
A
#
# COMPACT_ATOMS: atom_id res chain seq x y z
N MET A 1 -29.89 31.73 -48.38
CA MET A 1 -30.52 31.65 -49.72
C MET A 1 -30.62 30.16 -50.06
N HIS A 2 -31.77 29.51 -49.80
CA HIS A 2 -32.74 29.05 -50.81
C HIS A 2 -32.14 28.06 -51.84
N HIS A 3 -32.73 26.93 -52.24
CA HIS A 3 -33.86 26.07 -51.86
C HIS A 3 -33.86 24.94 -52.92
N HIS A 4 -34.14 23.67 -52.53
CA HIS A 4 -34.63 22.54 -53.37
C HIS A 4 -33.72 21.95 -54.47
N THR A 5 -33.60 20.62 -54.64
CA THR A 5 -34.68 19.70 -55.07
C THR A 5 -34.30 18.22 -54.87
N LYS A 6 -35.30 17.40 -54.53
CA LYS A 6 -35.33 15.93 -54.36
C LYS A 6 -35.22 15.12 -55.67
N GLN A 7 -34.80 13.84 -55.52
CA GLN A 7 -35.14 12.60 -56.28
C GLN A 7 -34.47 12.24 -57.62
N LEU A 8 -33.81 11.06 -57.64
CA LEU A 8 -33.82 9.98 -58.69
C LEU A 8 -32.86 8.84 -58.23
N ILE A 9 -33.31 7.71 -57.66
CA ILE A 9 -33.77 6.44 -58.27
C ILE A 9 -32.80 5.79 -59.29
N CYS A 10 -32.35 4.57 -58.93
CA CYS A 10 -31.85 3.44 -59.74
C CYS A 10 -30.56 3.58 -60.56
N ALA A 11 -29.54 2.79 -60.22
CA ALA A 11 -29.25 1.48 -60.85
C ALA A 11 -27.76 1.10 -60.72
N LEU A 12 -27.45 -0.02 -60.05
CA LEU A 12 -26.54 -1.04 -60.59
C LEU A 12 -26.60 -2.33 -59.76
N LEU A 13 -27.65 -3.11 -60.04
CA LEU A 13 -27.68 -4.55 -59.78
C LEU A 13 -26.78 -5.21 -60.81
N LEU A 14 -25.54 -5.53 -60.43
CA LEU A 14 -24.70 -6.49 -61.15
C LEU A 14 -24.77 -7.83 -60.42
N LEU A 15 -25.85 -8.55 -60.71
CA LEU A 15 -25.95 -9.99 -60.51
C LEU A 15 -24.92 -10.68 -61.40
N VAL A 16 -23.85 -11.20 -60.78
CA VAL A 16 -23.11 -12.34 -61.34
C VAL A 16 -23.39 -13.53 -60.45
N VAL A 17 -24.31 -14.36 -60.92
CA VAL A 17 -24.49 -15.73 -60.43
C VAL A 17 -23.34 -16.57 -61.00
N ALA A 18 -22.50 -17.11 -60.12
CA ALA A 18 -21.79 -18.37 -60.35
C ALA A 18 -21.23 -18.97 -59.04
N GLY A 19 -22.00 -19.88 -58.43
CA GLY A 19 -21.47 -21.04 -57.70
C GLY A 19 -21.43 -20.94 -56.18
N GLY A 20 -22.29 -21.74 -55.53
CA GLY A 20 -22.29 -21.98 -54.08
C GLY A 20 -23.43 -21.24 -53.39
N ALA A 21 -24.27 -21.95 -52.67
CA ALA A 21 -25.22 -21.32 -51.76
C ALA A 21 -24.39 -20.70 -50.62
N SER A 22 -24.11 -19.40 -50.70
CA SER A 22 -23.84 -18.61 -49.49
C SER A 22 -25.17 -18.00 -49.10
N ALA A 23 -25.57 -18.20 -47.84
CA ALA A 23 -26.60 -17.38 -47.24
C ALA A 23 -26.14 -15.92 -47.43
N ALA A 24 -26.93 -15.10 -48.11
CA ALA A 24 -26.70 -13.67 -48.08
C ALA A 24 -26.99 -13.24 -46.63
N THR A 25 -25.95 -12.93 -45.86
CA THR A 25 -26.07 -12.47 -44.48
C THR A 25 -26.98 -11.24 -44.47
N ASP A 26 -28.09 -11.33 -43.73
CA ASP A 26 -29.07 -10.26 -43.63
C ASP A 26 -28.69 -9.35 -42.47
N TYR A 27 -27.82 -8.37 -42.75
CA TYR A 27 -27.37 -7.36 -41.79
C TYR A 27 -28.52 -6.52 -41.21
N SER A 28 -29.74 -6.58 -41.76
CA SER A 28 -30.90 -5.90 -41.17
C SER A 28 -31.37 -6.50 -39.83
N LYS A 29 -30.83 -7.66 -39.44
CA LYS A 29 -31.16 -8.38 -38.20
C LYS A 29 -30.02 -8.41 -37.18
N ALA A 30 -28.93 -7.71 -37.45
CA ALA A 30 -27.75 -7.65 -36.60
C ALA A 30 -27.59 -6.24 -36.02
N ILE A 31 -27.17 -6.14 -34.76
CA ILE A 31 -26.61 -4.94 -34.16
C ILE A 31 -25.10 -5.01 -34.26
N VAL A 32 -24.49 -3.88 -34.62
CA VAL A 32 -23.04 -3.70 -34.56
C VAL A 32 -22.74 -2.76 -33.39
N LEU A 33 -21.83 -3.17 -32.52
CA LEU A 33 -21.38 -2.42 -31.34
C LEU A 33 -19.94 -1.97 -31.52
N ASP A 34 -19.54 -0.94 -30.77
CA ASP A 34 -18.22 -0.29 -30.86
C ASP A 34 -17.81 0.11 -32.29
N ILE A 35 -18.69 0.78 -33.06
CA ILE A 35 -18.26 1.37 -34.34
C ILE A 35 -18.89 2.76 -34.53
N PRO A 36 -18.06 3.81 -34.76
CA PRO A 36 -18.57 5.13 -35.12
C PRO A 36 -19.39 5.11 -36.43
N ASP A 37 -20.47 5.91 -36.51
CA ASP A 37 -21.38 5.96 -37.67
C ASP A 37 -20.64 6.13 -39.02
N GLU A 38 -19.61 6.97 -39.06
CA GLU A 38 -18.81 7.21 -40.28
C GLU A 38 -18.00 5.97 -40.70
N VAL A 39 -17.42 5.27 -39.72
CA VAL A 39 -16.68 4.02 -39.92
C VAL A 39 -17.64 2.91 -40.33
N ALA A 40 -18.82 2.83 -39.71
CA ALA A 40 -19.85 1.87 -40.06
C ALA A 40 -20.35 2.06 -41.50
N LEU A 41 -20.57 3.31 -41.92
CA LEU A 41 -20.91 3.64 -43.32
C LEU A 41 -19.81 3.25 -44.31
N GLN A 42 -18.53 3.39 -43.91
CA GLN A 42 -17.39 3.01 -44.74
C GLN A 42 -17.23 1.49 -44.85
N GLN A 43 -17.37 0.78 -43.72
CA GLN A 43 -17.14 -0.66 -43.64
C GLN A 43 -18.34 -1.47 -44.17
N PHE A 44 -19.56 -1.14 -43.76
CA PHE A 44 -20.78 -1.92 -44.07
C PHE A 44 -21.70 -1.25 -45.11
N GLY A 45 -21.48 0.03 -45.41
CA GLY A 45 -22.38 0.82 -46.26
C GLY A 45 -23.60 1.36 -45.50
N VAL A 46 -24.64 1.78 -46.23
CA VAL A 46 -25.90 2.24 -45.60
C VAL A 46 -26.62 1.04 -45.00
N ILE A 47 -26.45 0.85 -43.70
CA ILE A 47 -27.27 -0.08 -42.92
C ILE A 47 -28.70 0.48 -42.92
N PRO A 48 -29.72 -0.27 -43.38
CA PRO A 48 -31.10 0.15 -43.23
C PRO A 48 -31.33 0.43 -41.75
N GLY A 49 -31.78 1.65 -41.40
CA GLY A 49 -31.92 2.06 -40.01
C GLY A 49 -32.52 0.94 -39.18
N MET A 50 -31.77 0.46 -38.19
CA MET A 50 -32.18 -0.61 -37.30
C MET A 50 -33.43 -0.15 -36.56
N GLU A 51 -34.61 -0.52 -37.05
CA GLU A 51 -35.82 -0.50 -36.23
C GLU A 51 -35.96 -1.89 -35.63
N LEU A 52 -35.08 -2.21 -34.67
CA LEU A 52 -35.33 -3.34 -33.78
C LEU A 52 -36.57 -3.03 -32.95
N SER A 53 -37.49 -3.98 -32.87
CA SER A 53 -38.64 -3.82 -32.01
C SER A 53 -38.22 -3.86 -30.54
N THR A 54 -38.94 -3.20 -29.63
CA THR A 54 -38.79 -3.41 -28.19
C THR A 54 -38.83 -4.88 -27.80
N LEU A 55 -39.58 -5.69 -28.54
CA LEU A 55 -39.63 -7.12 -28.30
C LEU A 55 -38.33 -7.79 -28.74
N ASP A 56 -37.77 -7.42 -29.89
CA ASP A 56 -36.48 -7.93 -30.37
C ASP A 56 -35.35 -7.58 -29.40
N MET A 57 -35.42 -6.40 -28.77
CA MET A 57 -34.47 -5.91 -27.77
C MET A 57 -34.56 -6.64 -26.42
N ILE A 58 -35.77 -6.85 -25.91
CA ILE A 58 -36.03 -7.67 -24.73
C ILE A 58 -35.57 -9.11 -24.98
N ASP A 59 -35.82 -9.63 -26.18
CA ASP A 59 -35.45 -10.98 -26.56
C ASP A 59 -33.94 -11.13 -26.82
N MET A 60 -33.24 -10.06 -27.22
CA MET A 60 -31.78 -10.03 -27.33
C MET A 60 -31.12 -10.01 -25.94
N ALA A 61 -31.64 -9.21 -25.00
CA ALA A 61 -31.22 -9.27 -23.60
C ALA A 61 -31.49 -10.66 -22.98
N ALA A 62 -32.55 -11.34 -23.42
CA ALA A 62 -32.84 -12.72 -23.02
C ALA A 62 -31.89 -13.78 -23.62
N ARG A 63 -30.92 -13.37 -24.46
CA ARG A 63 -29.87 -14.23 -25.02
C ARG A 63 -28.45 -13.80 -24.64
N ALA A 64 -28.34 -12.78 -23.79
CA ALA A 64 -27.09 -12.57 -23.07
C ALA A 64 -26.73 -13.88 -22.35
N PHE A 65 -25.45 -14.24 -22.38
CA PHE A 65 -24.99 -15.45 -21.72
C PHE A 65 -25.36 -15.41 -20.22
N ASP A 66 -26.13 -16.40 -19.77
CA ASP A 66 -26.71 -16.48 -18.41
C ASP A 66 -26.15 -17.66 -17.58
N GLY A 67 -25.13 -18.34 -18.11
CA GLY A 67 -24.46 -19.46 -17.46
C GLY A 67 -23.29 -19.06 -16.56
N ASP A 68 -22.65 -20.06 -15.95
CA ASP A 68 -21.42 -19.90 -15.14
C ASP A 68 -20.13 -20.18 -15.92
N THR A 69 -20.24 -20.80 -17.11
CA THR A 69 -19.11 -21.27 -17.92
C THR A 69 -19.29 -20.89 -19.38
N LEU A 70 -18.70 -19.77 -19.79
CA LEU A 70 -18.71 -19.30 -21.18
C LEU A 70 -17.61 -20.01 -21.97
N LYS A 71 -18.00 -20.67 -23.05
CA LYS A 71 -17.10 -21.41 -23.94
C LYS A 71 -16.80 -20.62 -25.22
N LEU A 72 -15.67 -19.93 -25.21
CA LEU A 72 -15.23 -19.07 -26.30
C LEU A 72 -14.51 -19.85 -27.40
N LEU A 73 -15.01 -19.76 -28.64
CA LEU A 73 -14.29 -20.22 -29.82
C LEU A 73 -13.43 -19.09 -30.39
N VAL A 74 -12.10 -19.26 -30.41
CA VAL A 74 -11.18 -18.26 -30.96
C VAL A 74 -10.65 -18.72 -32.32
N ILE A 75 -10.87 -17.90 -33.35
CA ILE A 75 -10.48 -18.14 -34.74
C ILE A 75 -9.43 -17.09 -35.12
N LEU A 76 -8.21 -17.55 -35.44
CA LEU A 76 -7.13 -16.67 -35.85
C LEU A 76 -7.18 -16.45 -37.38
N VAL A 77 -7.13 -15.19 -37.81
CA VAL A 77 -7.35 -14.78 -39.22
C VAL A 77 -6.12 -14.10 -39.79
N ASP A 78 -5.53 -14.73 -40.80
CA ASP A 78 -4.28 -14.32 -41.44
C ASP A 78 -4.51 -13.72 -42.83
N TRP A 79 -3.58 -12.88 -43.29
CA TRP A 79 -3.69 -12.17 -44.55
C TRP A 79 -2.45 -12.35 -45.43
N SER A 80 -2.66 -12.53 -46.73
CA SER A 80 -1.61 -12.78 -47.72
C SER A 80 -0.59 -11.64 -47.86
N ASN A 81 -1.02 -10.41 -47.56
CA ASN A 81 -0.23 -9.17 -47.62
C ASN A 81 0.02 -8.55 -46.24
N ARG A 82 -0.51 -9.15 -45.16
CA ARG A 82 -0.31 -8.71 -43.77
C ARG A 82 -0.27 -9.96 -42.88
N PRO A 83 0.81 -10.76 -42.97
CA PRO A 83 0.88 -12.02 -42.26
C PRO A 83 0.98 -11.80 -40.75
N HIS A 84 0.48 -12.76 -39.98
CA HIS A 84 0.58 -12.76 -38.53
C HIS A 84 2.03 -12.70 -38.00
N THR A 85 2.17 -12.17 -36.79
CA THR A 85 3.45 -12.02 -36.09
C THR A 85 3.62 -13.07 -34.99
N TYR A 86 2.55 -13.39 -34.26
CA TYR A 86 2.56 -14.20 -33.06
C TYR A 86 1.95 -15.60 -33.27
N PRO A 87 2.53 -16.65 -32.67
CA PRO A 87 2.00 -18.00 -32.78
C PRO A 87 0.73 -18.17 -31.94
N LYS A 88 -0.11 -19.16 -32.27
CA LYS A 88 -1.42 -19.35 -31.62
C LYS A 88 -1.33 -19.56 -30.10
N GLU A 89 -0.23 -20.14 -29.62
CA GLU A 89 -0.03 -20.45 -28.20
C GLU A 89 0.05 -19.19 -27.35
N VAL A 90 0.41 -18.05 -27.97
CA VAL A 90 0.37 -16.73 -27.32
C VAL A 90 -1.07 -16.36 -26.99
N PHE A 91 -2.01 -16.53 -27.93
CA PHE A 91 -3.43 -16.22 -27.71
C PHE A 91 -4.10 -17.21 -26.77
N ASP A 92 -3.72 -18.50 -26.84
CA ASP A 92 -4.19 -19.50 -25.88
C ASP A 92 -3.83 -19.07 -24.44
N SER A 93 -2.60 -18.60 -24.25
CA SER A 93 -2.14 -18.08 -22.96
C SER A 93 -2.81 -16.74 -22.60
N LEU A 94 -2.92 -15.81 -23.55
CA LEU A 94 -3.49 -14.47 -23.36
C LEU A 94 -4.98 -14.53 -22.99
N ILE A 95 -5.72 -15.51 -23.48
CA ILE A 95 -7.17 -15.61 -23.32
C ILE A 95 -7.54 -16.58 -22.20
N PHE A 96 -6.99 -17.79 -22.19
CA PHE A 96 -7.48 -18.89 -21.35
C PHE A 96 -6.60 -19.25 -20.16
N SER A 97 -5.37 -18.72 -20.07
CA SER A 97 -4.50 -19.07 -18.93
C SER A 97 -5.01 -18.49 -17.61
N ARG A 98 -4.54 -19.05 -16.49
CA ARG A 98 -4.95 -18.65 -15.15
C ARG A 98 -3.75 -18.30 -14.30
N ASN A 99 -3.57 -17.03 -13.92
CA ASN A 99 -2.42 -16.55 -13.15
C ASN A 99 -1.06 -16.89 -13.80
N VAL A 100 -1.00 -16.94 -15.14
CA VAL A 100 0.21 -17.29 -15.90
C VAL A 100 0.68 -16.11 -16.76
N TYR A 101 -0.25 -15.42 -17.43
CA TYR A 101 0.09 -14.33 -18.32
C TYR A 101 0.45 -13.05 -17.53
N PRO A 102 1.62 -12.41 -17.78
CA PRO A 102 1.99 -11.17 -17.10
C PRO A 102 0.97 -10.05 -17.36
N GLY A 103 0.39 -9.49 -16.29
CA GLY A 103 -0.69 -8.50 -16.38
C GLY A 103 -2.10 -9.09 -16.50
N GLY A 104 -2.23 -10.42 -16.43
CA GLY A 104 -3.50 -11.15 -16.45
C GLY A 104 -3.98 -11.54 -17.85
N SER A 105 -4.75 -12.64 -17.92
CA SER A 105 -5.44 -13.08 -19.13
C SER A 105 -6.90 -12.58 -19.18
N VAL A 106 -7.60 -12.78 -20.31
CA VAL A 106 -9.05 -12.55 -20.41
C VAL A 106 -9.81 -13.39 -19.37
N ALA A 107 -9.42 -14.65 -19.17
CA ALA A 107 -10.02 -15.51 -18.16
C ALA A 107 -9.75 -15.00 -16.73
N ASP A 108 -8.55 -14.48 -16.43
CA ASP A 108 -8.25 -13.85 -15.14
C ASP A 108 -9.13 -12.61 -14.92
N TYR A 109 -9.28 -11.76 -15.95
CA TYR A 109 -10.10 -10.55 -15.90
C TYR A 109 -11.55 -10.80 -15.53
N TYR A 110 -12.22 -11.71 -16.25
CA TYR A 110 -13.63 -12.00 -16.00
C TYR A 110 -13.86 -12.75 -14.69
N HIS A 111 -12.94 -13.60 -14.28
CA HIS A 111 -13.04 -14.25 -12.98
C HIS A 111 -12.89 -13.27 -11.82
N GLU A 112 -11.97 -12.32 -11.93
CA GLU A 112 -11.82 -11.26 -10.92
C GLU A 112 -13.06 -10.36 -10.90
N ASN A 113 -13.51 -9.87 -12.06
CA ASN A 113 -14.67 -8.99 -12.17
C ASN A 113 -15.97 -9.63 -11.66
N SER A 114 -16.14 -10.95 -11.86
CA SER A 114 -17.31 -11.72 -11.47
C SER A 114 -17.20 -12.38 -10.09
N TYR A 115 -16.12 -12.13 -9.33
CA TYR A 115 -15.87 -12.78 -8.04
C TYR A 115 -15.88 -14.32 -8.13
N GLY A 116 -15.40 -14.84 -9.27
CA GLY A 116 -15.33 -16.26 -9.59
C GLY A 116 -16.62 -16.89 -10.08
N GLN A 117 -17.67 -16.10 -10.32
CA GLN A 117 -18.98 -16.59 -10.80
C GLN A 117 -18.97 -16.95 -12.30
N LEU A 118 -18.12 -16.28 -13.10
CA LEU A 118 -17.96 -16.58 -14.51
C LEU A 118 -16.60 -17.25 -14.77
N ILE A 119 -16.65 -18.38 -15.47
CA ILE A 119 -15.50 -19.11 -15.99
C ILE A 119 -15.46 -18.92 -17.50
N ILE A 120 -14.37 -18.32 -18.00
CA ILE A 120 -14.07 -18.32 -19.44
C ILE A 120 -13.19 -19.51 -19.77
N THR A 121 -13.64 -20.35 -20.69
CA THR A 121 -12.86 -21.47 -21.24
C THR A 121 -13.09 -21.57 -22.74
N GLY A 122 -12.34 -22.41 -23.45
CA GLY A 122 -12.49 -22.48 -24.90
C GLY A 122 -11.31 -23.09 -25.64
N GLU A 123 -11.23 -22.78 -26.92
CA GLU A 123 -10.16 -23.26 -27.79
C GLU A 123 -9.69 -22.19 -28.79
N VAL A 124 -8.37 -22.05 -28.94
CA VAL A 124 -7.75 -21.28 -30.02
C VAL A 124 -7.44 -22.16 -31.23
N ARG A 125 -8.09 -21.86 -32.35
CA ARG A 125 -7.86 -22.52 -33.64
C ARG A 125 -6.67 -21.92 -34.38
N ASN A 126 -6.15 -22.68 -35.35
CA ASN A 126 -4.97 -22.25 -36.11
C ASN A 126 -5.26 -21.01 -36.97
N TRP A 127 -4.21 -20.32 -37.40
CA TRP A 127 -4.28 -19.21 -38.37
C TRP A 127 -4.88 -19.65 -39.71
N TYR A 128 -5.93 -18.94 -40.13
CA TYR A 128 -6.65 -19.17 -41.37
C TYR A 128 -6.42 -18.06 -42.37
N MET A 129 -5.91 -18.40 -43.55
CA MET A 129 -5.64 -17.44 -44.62
C MET A 129 -6.96 -16.94 -45.25
N ALA A 130 -7.38 -15.72 -44.89
CA ALA A 130 -8.62 -15.09 -45.33
C ALA A 130 -8.51 -14.33 -46.66
N GLY A 131 -7.32 -14.28 -47.25
CA GLY A 131 -7.08 -13.63 -48.55
C GLY A 131 -6.24 -12.35 -48.42
N GLY A 132 -6.60 -11.30 -49.14
CA GLY A 132 -5.92 -9.99 -49.02
C GLY A 132 -6.58 -9.15 -47.94
N TYR A 133 -5.77 -8.46 -47.13
CA TYR A 133 -6.21 -7.48 -46.15
C TYR A 133 -6.96 -6.33 -46.83
N ALA A 134 -8.12 -6.00 -46.29
CA ALA A 134 -8.94 -4.86 -46.67
C ALA A 134 -9.54 -4.25 -45.40
N GLY A 135 -9.84 -2.95 -45.41
CA GLY A 135 -10.50 -2.28 -44.27
C GLY A 135 -11.92 -2.76 -43.98
N PHE A 136 -12.41 -3.76 -44.74
CA PHE A 136 -13.65 -4.48 -44.47
C PHE A 136 -13.49 -5.95 -44.86
N TYR A 137 -13.96 -6.84 -43.99
CA TYR A 137 -14.01 -8.28 -44.23
C TYR A 137 -15.29 -8.87 -43.64
N GLN A 138 -15.93 -9.78 -44.38
CA GLN A 138 -17.11 -10.52 -43.93
C GLN A 138 -16.67 -11.80 -43.23
N PHE A 139 -16.48 -11.75 -41.91
CA PHE A 139 -16.00 -12.87 -41.10
C PHE A 139 -16.95 -14.07 -41.10
N GLU A 140 -18.25 -13.83 -41.30
CA GLU A 140 -19.30 -14.85 -41.29
C GLU A 140 -19.11 -15.90 -42.38
N ASN A 141 -18.46 -15.52 -43.49
CA ASN A 141 -18.14 -16.44 -44.58
C ASN A 141 -17.17 -17.56 -44.15
N LEU A 142 -16.48 -17.41 -43.01
CA LEU A 142 -15.59 -18.44 -42.47
C LEU A 142 -16.36 -19.59 -41.84
N PHE A 143 -17.55 -19.37 -41.27
CA PHE A 143 -18.28 -20.40 -40.51
C PHE A 143 -18.59 -21.65 -41.34
N ASP A 144 -19.11 -21.49 -42.57
CA ASP A 144 -19.41 -22.62 -43.48
C ASP A 144 -18.16 -23.46 -43.82
N TRP A 145 -17.01 -22.81 -43.92
CA TRP A 145 -15.75 -23.49 -44.20
C TRP A 145 -15.16 -24.15 -42.94
N LEU A 146 -15.43 -23.57 -41.77
CA LEU A 146 -14.98 -24.05 -40.47
C LEU A 146 -15.81 -25.21 -39.92
N ASP A 147 -17.09 -25.37 -40.29
CA ASP A 147 -17.97 -26.50 -39.92
C ASP A 147 -17.36 -27.88 -40.21
N ALA A 148 -16.59 -28.01 -41.29
CA ALA A 148 -15.88 -29.27 -41.57
C ALA A 148 -14.74 -29.60 -40.59
N GLN A 149 -14.33 -28.65 -39.75
CA GLN A 149 -13.14 -28.70 -38.90
C GLN A 149 -13.45 -28.48 -37.42
N ILE A 150 -14.54 -27.76 -37.12
CA ILE A 150 -14.97 -27.37 -35.77
C ILE A 150 -16.29 -28.04 -35.49
N ASP A 151 -16.37 -28.75 -34.36
CA ASP A 151 -17.63 -29.22 -33.81
C ASP A 151 -18.17 -28.14 -32.88
N TYR A 152 -19.18 -27.40 -33.35
CA TYR A 152 -19.74 -26.23 -32.67
C TYR A 152 -20.51 -26.60 -31.40
N THR A 153 -20.95 -27.85 -31.23
CA THR A 153 -21.65 -28.31 -30.01
C THR A 153 -20.79 -28.21 -28.76
N GLN A 154 -19.47 -28.09 -28.93
CA GLN A 154 -18.53 -27.94 -27.82
C GLN A 154 -18.61 -26.56 -27.17
N PHE A 155 -19.12 -25.53 -27.85
CA PHE A 155 -19.08 -24.13 -27.44
C PHE A 155 -20.43 -23.57 -26.95
N ASP A 156 -21.38 -24.46 -26.64
CA ASP A 156 -22.63 -24.14 -25.95
C ASP A 156 -22.46 -24.55 -24.47
N GLY A 157 -22.23 -23.58 -23.59
CA GLY A 157 -21.95 -23.75 -22.17
C GLY A 157 -23.22 -23.77 -21.32
N ASN A 158 -24.18 -22.91 -21.65
CA ASN A 158 -25.47 -22.80 -20.96
C ASN A 158 -26.54 -23.78 -21.52
N HIS A 159 -26.25 -24.48 -22.61
CA HIS A 159 -27.09 -25.51 -23.26
C HIS A 159 -28.39 -24.95 -23.86
N ASP A 160 -28.35 -23.74 -24.41
CA ASP A 160 -29.50 -23.08 -25.04
C ASP A 160 -29.60 -23.35 -26.57
N GLY A 161 -28.62 -24.07 -27.13
CA GLY A 161 -28.52 -24.38 -28.57
C GLY A 161 -27.82 -23.30 -29.40
N ILE A 162 -27.19 -22.32 -28.73
CA ILE A 162 -26.42 -21.23 -29.31
C ILE A 162 -24.97 -21.38 -28.85
N VAL A 163 -24.03 -21.08 -29.74
CA VAL A 163 -22.62 -20.95 -29.37
C VAL A 163 -22.45 -19.72 -28.49
N ASP A 164 -21.86 -19.89 -27.31
CA ASP A 164 -21.78 -18.85 -26.28
C ASP A 164 -21.07 -17.59 -26.79
N ALA A 165 -19.93 -17.74 -27.47
CA ALA A 165 -19.15 -16.62 -28.02
C ALA A 165 -18.17 -17.09 -29.10
N VAL A 166 -17.93 -16.24 -30.10
CA VAL A 166 -16.91 -16.46 -31.14
C VAL A 166 -16.04 -15.22 -31.30
N ALA A 167 -14.73 -15.37 -31.14
CA ALA A 167 -13.76 -14.30 -31.37
C ALA A 167 -12.97 -14.52 -32.66
N PHE A 168 -12.96 -13.54 -33.54
CA PHE A 168 -12.04 -13.47 -34.67
C PHE A 168 -10.83 -12.58 -34.34
N ILE A 169 -9.68 -13.19 -34.08
CA ILE A 169 -8.44 -12.43 -33.87
C ILE A 169 -7.72 -12.29 -35.19
N ARG A 170 -7.56 -11.06 -35.66
CA ARG A 170 -7.05 -10.76 -37.01
C ARG A 170 -5.61 -10.26 -36.99
N ALA A 171 -4.79 -10.74 -37.92
CA ALA A 171 -3.41 -10.29 -38.05
C ALA A 171 -3.33 -8.79 -38.35
N GLY A 172 -2.39 -8.11 -37.69
CA GLY A 172 -2.21 -6.66 -37.75
C GLY A 172 -2.93 -5.85 -36.66
N THR A 173 -2.92 -4.53 -36.83
CA THR A 173 -3.48 -3.52 -35.92
C THR A 173 -4.96 -3.22 -36.17
N GLY A 174 -5.65 -2.73 -35.14
CA GLY A 174 -7.01 -2.23 -35.21
C GLY A 174 -7.09 -0.71 -35.41
N GLN A 175 -8.14 -0.25 -36.10
CA GLN A 175 -8.36 1.17 -36.39
C GLN A 175 -8.62 1.98 -35.12
N GLU A 176 -9.20 1.37 -34.09
CA GLU A 176 -9.45 1.95 -32.77
C GLU A 176 -8.16 2.49 -32.10
N GLU A 177 -7.00 1.89 -32.43
CA GLU A 177 -5.72 2.32 -31.89
C GLU A 177 -4.89 3.18 -32.86
N THR A 178 -4.93 2.87 -34.16
CA THR A 178 -4.10 3.55 -35.17
C THR A 178 -4.74 4.78 -35.77
N GLY A 179 -6.08 4.86 -35.75
CA GLY A 179 -6.87 5.85 -36.49
C GLY A 179 -6.76 5.70 -38.02
N TYR A 180 -6.12 4.64 -38.53
CA TYR A 180 -5.93 4.48 -39.97
C TYR A 180 -7.14 3.79 -40.61
N GLU A 181 -7.85 4.49 -41.50
CA GLU A 181 -9.09 4.04 -42.16
C GLU A 181 -9.00 2.71 -42.93
N MET A 182 -7.79 2.20 -43.20
CA MET A 182 -7.61 0.92 -43.87
C MET A 182 -7.46 -0.25 -42.89
N ASP A 183 -7.23 0.03 -41.61
CA ASP A 183 -7.29 -0.98 -40.56
C ASP A 183 -8.76 -1.33 -40.30
N ILE A 184 -9.03 -2.59 -39.96
CA ILE A 184 -10.37 -3.02 -39.53
C ILE A 184 -10.57 -2.56 -38.09
N TRP A 185 -11.66 -1.84 -37.80
CA TRP A 185 -12.10 -1.49 -36.44
C TRP A 185 -12.55 -2.75 -35.70
N SER A 186 -12.27 -2.87 -34.39
CA SER A 186 -12.78 -3.98 -33.57
C SER A 186 -14.26 -3.80 -33.25
N TYR A 187 -15.05 -4.86 -33.33
CA TYR A 187 -16.48 -4.74 -33.07
C TYR A 187 -17.11 -6.07 -32.71
N ALA A 188 -18.27 -5.98 -32.05
CA ALA A 188 -19.16 -7.09 -31.79
C ALA A 188 -20.41 -7.02 -32.66
N MET A 189 -20.87 -8.20 -33.08
CA MET A 189 -22.07 -8.42 -33.89
C MET A 189 -23.03 -9.31 -33.11
N ILE A 190 -24.24 -8.80 -32.86
CA ILE A 190 -25.28 -9.52 -32.12
C ILE A 190 -26.52 -9.64 -32.98
N TYR A 191 -26.98 -10.87 -33.21
CA TYR A 191 -28.17 -11.15 -34.01
C TYR A 191 -29.41 -11.28 -33.12
N GLY A 192 -30.49 -10.62 -33.55
CA GLY A 192 -31.80 -10.81 -32.93
C GLY A 192 -32.39 -12.19 -33.19
N PRO A 193 -33.48 -12.57 -32.47
CA PRO A 193 -34.16 -13.84 -32.67
C PRO A 193 -34.56 -14.11 -34.13
N GLY A 194 -34.16 -15.26 -34.66
CA GLY A 194 -34.41 -15.63 -36.06
C GLY A 194 -33.51 -14.92 -37.09
N GLY A 195 -32.46 -14.24 -36.61
CA GLY A 195 -31.36 -13.67 -37.40
C GLY A 195 -30.03 -14.40 -37.23
N GLU A 196 -29.97 -15.38 -36.33
CA GLU A 196 -28.76 -16.14 -35.99
C GLU A 196 -28.24 -16.92 -37.21
N LEU A 197 -26.94 -17.14 -37.22
CA LEU A 197 -26.26 -17.82 -38.32
C LEU A 197 -26.22 -19.34 -38.12
N GLY A 198 -26.08 -20.08 -39.22
CA GLY A 198 -26.04 -21.54 -39.24
C GLY A 198 -27.41 -22.19 -39.57
N PRO A 199 -27.72 -23.39 -39.03
CA PRO A 199 -26.98 -24.09 -37.99
C PRO A 199 -25.73 -24.84 -38.49
N TRP A 200 -24.70 -24.90 -37.65
CA TRP A 200 -23.48 -25.70 -37.83
C TRP A 200 -23.39 -26.71 -36.68
N ASP A 201 -23.22 -27.98 -37.00
CA ASP A 201 -23.42 -29.12 -36.07
C ASP A 201 -24.73 -29.11 -35.25
N GLY A 202 -25.75 -28.38 -35.74
CA GLY A 202 -27.02 -28.20 -35.03
C GLY A 202 -27.06 -27.05 -34.03
N MET A 203 -25.97 -26.29 -33.89
CA MET A 203 -25.88 -25.06 -33.08
C MET A 203 -26.07 -23.82 -33.95
N LEU A 204 -26.62 -22.76 -33.35
CA LEU A 204 -26.70 -21.43 -33.95
C LEU A 204 -25.54 -20.56 -33.47
N VAL A 205 -25.10 -19.61 -34.28
CA VAL A 205 -24.19 -18.53 -33.82
C VAL A 205 -25.00 -17.24 -33.74
N GLY A 206 -25.29 -16.82 -32.51
CA GLY A 206 -26.07 -15.61 -32.23
C GLY A 206 -25.21 -14.36 -32.08
N GLN A 207 -23.94 -14.52 -31.73
CA GLN A 207 -23.01 -13.43 -31.49
C GLN A 207 -21.57 -13.79 -31.83
N TRP A 208 -20.80 -12.79 -32.24
CA TRP A 208 -19.37 -12.89 -32.49
C TRP A 208 -18.73 -11.51 -32.49
N PHE A 209 -17.43 -11.45 -32.24
CA PHE A 209 -16.68 -10.21 -32.28
C PHE A 209 -15.30 -10.37 -32.94
N THR A 210 -14.63 -9.26 -33.22
CA THR A 210 -13.26 -9.28 -33.74
C THR A 210 -12.34 -8.33 -33.00
N SER A 211 -11.10 -8.77 -32.75
CA SER A 211 -10.04 -7.94 -32.15
C SER A 211 -8.70 -8.11 -32.90
N PRO A 212 -7.80 -7.11 -32.86
CA PRO A 212 -6.53 -7.19 -33.58
C PRO A 212 -5.51 -8.07 -32.83
N GLU A 213 -4.59 -8.66 -33.59
CA GLU A 213 -3.40 -9.32 -33.06
C GLU A 213 -2.42 -8.31 -32.46
N GLU A 214 -2.25 -7.16 -33.11
CA GLU A 214 -1.24 -6.17 -32.77
C GLU A 214 -1.89 -4.85 -32.40
N ARG A 215 -1.10 -4.02 -31.73
CA ARG A 215 -1.38 -2.62 -31.48
C ARG A 215 -0.13 -1.78 -31.66
N PRO A 216 -0.25 -0.51 -32.05
CA PRO A 216 0.88 0.40 -32.06
C PRO A 216 1.51 0.52 -30.67
N LEU A 217 2.84 0.45 -30.60
CA LEU A 217 3.55 0.78 -29.36
C LEU A 217 3.42 2.29 -29.12
N ARG A 218 2.99 2.67 -27.92
CA ARG A 218 2.87 4.07 -27.51
C ARG A 218 4.09 4.51 -26.71
N SER A 219 4.44 5.80 -26.77
CA SER A 219 5.53 6.33 -25.94
C SER A 219 5.15 6.24 -24.47
N ALA A 220 6.06 5.67 -23.65
CA ALA A 220 5.89 5.59 -22.21
C ALA A 220 5.80 6.97 -21.53
N THR A 221 6.29 8.04 -22.19
CA THR A 221 6.21 9.42 -21.68
C THR A 221 5.13 10.25 -22.35
N CYS A 222 4.48 9.73 -23.39
CA CYS A 222 3.42 10.43 -24.12
C CYS A 222 2.55 9.42 -24.90
N PRO A 223 1.54 8.79 -24.26
CA PRO A 223 0.75 7.70 -24.84
C PRO A 223 0.00 8.09 -26.11
N SER A 224 -0.31 9.37 -26.31
CA SER A 224 -0.88 9.89 -27.56
C SER A 224 0.08 9.78 -28.75
N TYR A 225 1.39 9.65 -28.50
CA TYR A 225 2.39 9.46 -29.55
C TYR A 225 2.58 7.97 -29.87
N ILE A 226 2.16 7.59 -31.08
CA ILE A 226 2.36 6.26 -31.67
C ILE A 226 3.79 6.13 -32.19
N LEU A 227 4.50 5.11 -31.71
CA LEU A 227 5.82 4.73 -32.19
C LEU A 227 5.71 3.87 -33.46
N PRO A 228 6.75 3.82 -34.32
CA PRO A 228 6.72 3.07 -35.58
C PRO A 228 6.81 1.54 -35.43
N THR A 229 6.47 1.00 -34.27
CA THR A 229 6.65 -0.42 -33.95
C THR A 229 5.35 -0.93 -33.35
N ASP A 230 4.84 -2.02 -33.89
CA ASP A 230 3.67 -2.69 -33.34
C ASP A 230 4.10 -3.73 -32.29
N THR A 231 3.20 -4.00 -31.36
CA THR A 231 3.36 -5.01 -30.31
C THR A 231 2.08 -5.81 -30.16
N LEU A 232 2.16 -6.99 -29.54
CA LEU A 232 0.98 -7.79 -29.22
C LEU A 232 -0.12 -6.94 -28.57
N SER A 233 -1.33 -7.06 -29.11
CA SER A 233 -2.52 -6.45 -28.54
C SER A 233 -2.74 -6.96 -27.12
N ARG A 234 -3.19 -6.07 -26.22
CA ARG A 234 -3.46 -6.42 -24.83
C ARG A 234 -4.85 -7.03 -24.71
N ILE A 235 -5.20 -7.50 -23.51
CA ILE A 235 -6.52 -8.09 -23.26
C ILE A 235 -7.67 -7.07 -23.30
N GLY A 236 -7.38 -5.76 -23.22
CA GLY A 236 -8.40 -4.71 -23.06
C GLY A 236 -9.49 -4.73 -24.15
N VAL A 237 -9.10 -4.65 -25.42
CA VAL A 237 -10.06 -4.71 -26.55
C VAL A 237 -10.79 -6.05 -26.56
N LEU A 238 -10.08 -7.17 -26.37
CA LEU A 238 -10.72 -8.50 -26.29
C LEU A 238 -11.76 -8.59 -25.18
N CYS A 239 -11.48 -8.04 -23.99
CA CYS A 239 -12.43 -7.98 -22.89
C CYS A 239 -13.59 -7.04 -23.21
N HIS A 240 -13.34 -5.89 -23.82
CA HIS A 240 -14.39 -4.94 -24.20
C HIS A 240 -15.41 -5.61 -25.13
N GLU A 241 -14.92 -6.22 -26.21
CA GLU A 241 -15.76 -6.89 -27.20
C GLU A 241 -16.49 -8.11 -26.63
N LEU A 242 -15.82 -8.92 -25.82
CA LEU A 242 -16.45 -10.07 -25.15
C LEU A 242 -17.54 -9.62 -24.16
N CYS A 243 -17.47 -8.39 -23.64
CA CYS A 243 -18.49 -7.87 -22.73
C CYS A 243 -19.81 -7.60 -23.44
N HIS A 244 -19.77 -7.28 -24.74
CA HIS A 244 -20.97 -7.20 -25.57
C HIS A 244 -21.67 -8.55 -25.74
N ASP A 245 -20.92 -9.65 -25.84
CA ASP A 245 -21.47 -11.02 -25.86
C ASP A 245 -22.14 -11.40 -24.51
N LEU A 246 -21.77 -10.71 -23.42
CA LEU A 246 -22.46 -10.79 -22.13
C LEU A 246 -23.68 -9.86 -22.04
N GLY A 247 -24.03 -9.18 -23.13
CA GLY A 247 -25.19 -8.29 -23.21
C GLY A 247 -24.97 -6.88 -22.65
N MET A 248 -23.71 -6.47 -22.42
CA MET A 248 -23.43 -5.13 -21.92
C MET A 248 -23.29 -4.12 -23.07
N PRO A 249 -23.89 -2.92 -22.95
CA PRO A 249 -23.74 -1.86 -23.95
C PRO A 249 -22.44 -1.10 -23.75
N ASP A 250 -22.07 -0.33 -24.77
CA ASP A 250 -21.13 0.77 -24.60
C ASP A 250 -21.72 1.86 -23.71
N MET A 251 -20.86 2.39 -22.84
CA MET A 251 -21.19 3.40 -21.85
C MET A 251 -20.52 4.76 -22.18
N TYR A 252 -19.92 4.87 -23.37
CA TYR A 252 -19.48 6.13 -23.95
C TYR A 252 -20.43 6.60 -25.06
N ASP A 253 -20.28 7.86 -25.47
CA ASP A 253 -21.10 8.46 -26.54
C ASP A 253 -20.41 8.33 -27.90
N TYR A 254 -21.19 8.06 -28.94
CA TYR A 254 -20.75 7.79 -30.31
C TYR A 254 -20.79 9.02 -31.22
N ASP A 255 -21.59 10.04 -30.89
CA ASP A 255 -22.08 10.96 -31.92
C ASP A 255 -21.20 12.18 -32.24
N GLU A 256 -20.01 12.34 -31.63
CA GLU A 256 -19.00 13.27 -32.16
C GLU A 256 -17.55 13.00 -31.67
N LYS A 257 -16.75 12.21 -32.41
CA LYS A 257 -15.27 12.21 -32.24
C LYS A 257 -14.49 12.12 -33.53
N LEU A 258 -14.06 13.28 -34.05
CA LEU A 258 -12.83 13.40 -34.84
C LEU A 258 -11.98 14.64 -34.50
N ASN A 259 -12.18 15.27 -33.34
CA ASN A 259 -11.29 16.35 -32.92
C ASN A 259 -10.63 16.05 -31.57
N VAL A 260 -9.39 15.59 -31.63
CA VAL A 260 -8.47 15.34 -30.50
C VAL A 260 -8.16 16.60 -29.66
N SER A 261 -8.88 17.70 -29.85
CA SER A 261 -8.72 18.97 -29.12
C SER A 261 -9.79 19.24 -28.06
N THR A 262 -10.81 18.38 -27.91
CA THR A 262 -11.95 18.61 -26.99
C THR A 262 -12.12 17.49 -25.97
N PHE A 263 -11.01 16.98 -25.42
CA PHE A 263 -11.03 16.09 -24.25
C PHE A 263 -11.58 16.75 -22.97
N SER A 264 -11.81 18.05 -23.02
CA SER A 264 -12.44 18.85 -21.99
C SER A 264 -13.05 20.07 -22.68
N THR A 265 -14.36 20.07 -22.85
CA THR A 265 -15.08 21.28 -23.21
C THR A 265 -16.17 21.49 -22.19
N PRO A 266 -15.94 22.36 -21.18
CA PRO A 266 -17.04 22.89 -20.38
C PRO A 266 -18.07 23.49 -21.36
N ASN A 267 -19.29 22.93 -21.36
CA ASN A 267 -20.41 23.22 -22.27
C ASN A 267 -20.41 22.47 -23.63
N ASP A 268 -19.79 21.30 -23.75
CA ASP A 268 -20.18 20.33 -24.77
C ASP A 268 -21.38 19.51 -24.27
N ASP A 269 -22.31 19.21 -25.18
CA ASP A 269 -23.56 18.52 -24.86
C ASP A 269 -23.31 17.02 -24.50
N ASN A 270 -22.07 16.53 -24.60
CA ASN A 270 -21.69 15.09 -24.64
C ASN A 270 -20.50 14.67 -23.74
N ASP A 271 -20.36 15.20 -22.53
CA ASP A 271 -19.28 14.77 -21.62
C ASP A 271 -19.45 13.30 -21.17
N HIS A 272 -18.42 12.46 -21.38
CA HIS A 272 -18.41 11.02 -21.11
C HIS A 272 -18.30 10.71 -19.60
N PRO A 273 -19.30 10.09 -18.95
CA PRO A 273 -19.31 9.97 -17.49
C PRO A 273 -18.38 8.90 -16.92
N LEU A 274 -18.09 7.85 -17.69
CA LEU A 274 -17.38 6.68 -17.17
C LEU A 274 -15.95 6.53 -17.70
N VAL A 275 -15.55 7.28 -18.74
CA VAL A 275 -14.22 7.31 -19.36
C VAL A 275 -13.41 6.01 -19.13
N ASP A 276 -12.46 6.04 -18.20
CA ASP A 276 -11.56 4.96 -17.82
C ASP A 276 -11.95 4.25 -16.50
N TRP A 277 -13.01 4.68 -15.81
CA TRP A 277 -13.59 4.02 -14.64
C TRP A 277 -14.32 2.71 -14.95
N CYS A 278 -14.59 2.47 -16.23
CA CYS A 278 -15.36 1.32 -16.70
C CYS A 278 -14.77 0.80 -17.99
N LEU A 279 -14.58 -0.51 -18.12
CA LEU A 279 -14.13 -1.14 -19.39
C LEU A 279 -14.95 -0.69 -20.61
N MET A 280 -16.27 -0.52 -20.44
CA MET A 280 -17.19 -0.11 -21.50
C MET A 280 -17.32 1.41 -21.60
N GLY A 281 -16.54 2.18 -20.83
CA GLY A 281 -16.38 3.62 -20.98
C GLY A 281 -15.33 3.96 -22.04
N TYR A 282 -15.18 5.26 -22.34
CA TYR A 282 -14.21 5.73 -23.31
C TYR A 282 -12.77 5.57 -22.79
N GLY A 283 -12.02 4.62 -23.32
CA GLY A 283 -10.63 4.39 -22.94
C GLY A 283 -10.43 3.44 -21.76
N GLY A 284 -11.50 2.87 -21.20
CA GLY A 284 -11.45 1.89 -20.10
C GLY A 284 -10.72 0.57 -20.41
N TYR A 285 -10.47 0.27 -21.68
CA TYR A 285 -9.56 -0.81 -22.09
C TYR A 285 -8.06 -0.42 -22.01
N GLY A 286 -7.73 0.75 -21.46
CA GLY A 286 -6.36 1.19 -21.16
C GLY A 286 -5.69 2.01 -22.27
N LEU A 287 -6.47 2.73 -23.08
CA LEU A 287 -5.97 3.49 -24.24
C LEU A 287 -5.02 4.63 -23.84
N LEU A 288 -5.28 5.30 -22.72
CA LEU A 288 -4.55 6.49 -22.26
C LEU A 288 -3.61 6.22 -21.08
N ALA A 289 -3.58 4.98 -20.58
CA ALA A 289 -2.87 4.67 -19.36
C ALA A 289 -1.34 4.62 -19.54
N PHE A 290 -0.65 5.37 -18.68
CA PHE A 290 0.81 5.37 -18.57
C PHE A 290 1.30 4.15 -17.82
N GLY A 291 2.17 3.33 -18.44
CA GLY A 291 2.89 2.26 -17.74
C GLY A 291 2.04 1.08 -17.24
N TYR A 292 0.72 1.26 -17.06
CA TYR A 292 -0.22 0.25 -16.62
C TYR A 292 -0.84 -0.49 -17.82
N SER A 293 -1.02 -1.80 -17.63
CA SER A 293 -1.28 -2.77 -18.70
C SER A 293 -2.59 -3.54 -18.58
N SER A 294 -3.40 -3.18 -17.57
CA SER A 294 -4.57 -3.92 -17.12
C SER A 294 -5.83 -3.10 -17.35
N PRO A 295 -6.85 -3.56 -18.08
CA PRO A 295 -8.10 -2.81 -18.26
C PRO A 295 -8.77 -2.45 -16.92
N ALA A 296 -9.63 -1.43 -16.95
CA ALA A 296 -10.51 -1.09 -15.84
C ALA A 296 -11.49 -2.23 -15.55
N HIS A 297 -11.98 -2.34 -14.32
CA HIS A 297 -13.10 -3.25 -14.04
C HIS A 297 -14.38 -2.77 -14.75
N LEU A 298 -15.38 -3.65 -14.82
CA LEU A 298 -16.74 -3.24 -15.12
C LEU A 298 -17.25 -2.33 -14.00
N CYS A 299 -18.04 -1.31 -14.35
CA CYS A 299 -18.69 -0.47 -13.35
C CYS A 299 -19.73 -1.27 -12.56
N GLY A 300 -20.06 -0.81 -11.35
CA GLY A 300 -20.99 -1.48 -10.46
C GLY A 300 -22.37 -1.67 -11.07
N TRP A 301 -22.80 -0.79 -11.98
CA TRP A 301 -24.04 -0.96 -12.73
C TRP A 301 -23.98 -2.21 -13.63
N GLN A 302 -22.87 -2.46 -14.31
CA GLN A 302 -22.71 -3.65 -15.15
C GLN A 302 -22.58 -4.92 -14.31
N LYS A 303 -21.81 -4.86 -13.21
CA LYS A 303 -21.72 -5.98 -12.25
C LYS A 303 -23.09 -6.32 -11.65
N LEU A 304 -23.94 -5.32 -11.41
CA LEU A 304 -25.34 -5.49 -11.01
C LEU A 304 -26.17 -6.16 -12.12
N LYS A 305 -26.11 -5.67 -13.36
CA LYS A 305 -26.91 -6.23 -14.47
C LYS A 305 -26.52 -7.66 -14.84
N LEU A 306 -25.24 -7.99 -14.70
CA LEU A 306 -24.70 -9.35 -14.90
C LEU A 306 -24.97 -10.28 -13.71
N GLY A 307 -25.52 -9.77 -12.61
CA GLY A 307 -25.79 -10.54 -11.40
C GLY A 307 -24.54 -10.93 -10.60
N TRP A 308 -23.41 -10.27 -10.84
CA TRP A 308 -22.15 -10.56 -10.14
C TRP A 308 -22.05 -9.86 -8.79
N ASN A 309 -22.78 -8.76 -8.61
CA ASN A 309 -22.82 -8.01 -7.35
C ASN A 309 -24.27 -7.69 -6.97
N GLU A 310 -24.69 -8.17 -5.79
CA GLU A 310 -26.00 -7.87 -5.23
C GLU A 310 -25.89 -6.59 -4.38
N PRO A 311 -26.60 -5.50 -4.73
CA PRO A 311 -26.40 -4.22 -4.09
C PRO A 311 -27.13 -4.17 -2.74
N VAL A 312 -26.58 -3.38 -1.81
CA VAL A 312 -27.29 -3.04 -0.58
C VAL A 312 -28.26 -1.90 -0.85
N TYR A 313 -29.56 -2.17 -0.71
CA TYR A 313 -30.61 -1.17 -0.88
C TYR A 313 -30.79 -0.33 0.39
N LEU A 314 -30.48 0.96 0.28
CA LEU A 314 -30.78 1.95 1.31
C LEU A 314 -32.17 2.54 1.08
N GLY A 315 -32.88 2.83 2.17
CA GLY A 315 -34.07 3.69 2.11
C GLY A 315 -33.67 5.18 2.01
N GLN A 316 -34.64 6.06 1.79
CA GLN A 316 -34.39 7.49 1.97
C GLN A 316 -34.14 7.81 3.46
N GLY A 317 -33.05 8.50 3.76
CA GLY A 317 -32.69 8.89 5.12
C GLY A 317 -31.20 9.22 5.27
N THR A 318 -30.82 9.53 6.51
CA THR A 318 -29.44 9.75 6.92
C THR A 318 -28.82 8.42 7.37
N TYR A 319 -27.59 8.16 6.95
CA TYR A 319 -26.78 7.01 7.33
C TYR A 319 -25.43 7.51 7.81
N ASP A 320 -25.16 7.32 9.10
CA ASP A 320 -23.86 7.56 9.68
C ASP A 320 -23.07 6.23 9.63
N ASP A 321 -21.78 6.29 9.29
CA ASP A 321 -20.84 5.16 9.27
C ASP A 321 -21.10 4.04 8.24
N LEU A 322 -21.55 4.37 7.03
CA LEU A 322 -21.74 3.39 5.96
C LEU A 322 -20.40 2.90 5.42
N VAL A 323 -20.08 1.62 5.64
CA VAL A 323 -18.85 1.01 5.12
C VAL A 323 -19.06 0.51 3.69
N ILE A 324 -18.26 1.03 2.75
CA ILE A 324 -18.23 0.58 1.35
C ILE A 324 -16.89 -0.11 1.09
N ASN A 325 -16.93 -1.42 0.89
CA ASN A 325 -15.75 -2.20 0.54
C ASN A 325 -15.33 -1.98 -0.92
N SER A 326 -14.04 -2.22 -1.20
CA SER A 326 -13.45 -2.21 -2.53
C SER A 326 -14.16 -3.22 -3.43
N ILE A 327 -14.76 -2.72 -4.50
CA ILE A 327 -15.53 -3.52 -5.44
C ILE A 327 -14.65 -4.48 -6.26
N GLU A 328 -13.34 -4.23 -6.33
CA GLU A 328 -12.39 -5.07 -7.04
C GLU A 328 -12.15 -6.40 -6.33
N THR A 329 -12.29 -6.42 -4.99
CA THR A 329 -11.92 -7.58 -4.15
C THR A 329 -13.10 -8.20 -3.41
N THR A 330 -14.20 -7.47 -3.28
CA THR A 330 -15.38 -7.91 -2.51
C THR A 330 -16.66 -7.61 -3.27
N ASN A 331 -17.64 -8.51 -3.17
CA ASN A 331 -19.02 -8.28 -3.63
C ASN A 331 -20.00 -8.02 -2.49
N ASP A 332 -19.60 -8.29 -1.24
CA ASP A 332 -20.38 -7.96 -0.05
C ASP A 332 -20.13 -6.51 0.37
N SER A 333 -21.20 -5.73 0.51
CA SER A 333 -21.13 -4.33 0.97
C SER A 333 -20.18 -3.45 0.14
N SER A 334 -20.02 -3.74 -1.14
CA SER A 334 -19.17 -2.98 -2.07
C SER A 334 -19.97 -2.10 -3.04
N LEU A 335 -21.30 -2.25 -3.05
CA LEU A 335 -22.21 -1.56 -3.97
C LEU A 335 -23.50 -1.19 -3.22
N TYR A 336 -23.87 0.08 -3.26
CA TYR A 336 -25.06 0.60 -2.57
C TYR A 336 -26.00 1.32 -3.52
N ILE A 337 -27.31 1.09 -3.38
CA ILE A 337 -28.36 1.80 -4.10
C ILE A 337 -29.13 2.70 -3.14
N ILE A 338 -29.27 3.97 -3.52
CA ILE A 338 -30.05 4.96 -2.78
C ILE A 338 -31.15 5.52 -3.70
N PRO A 339 -32.43 5.17 -3.49
CA PRO A 339 -33.51 5.60 -4.37
C PRO A 339 -33.77 7.11 -4.23
N ILE A 340 -33.78 7.81 -5.36
CA ILE A 340 -34.16 9.23 -5.45
C ILE A 340 -35.67 9.34 -5.38
N ASN A 341 -36.39 8.57 -6.20
CA ASN A 341 -37.83 8.36 -6.07
C ASN A 341 -38.18 6.86 -6.20
N PRO A 342 -38.66 6.20 -5.12
CA PRO A 342 -38.98 4.78 -5.14
C PRO A 342 -40.03 4.34 -6.18
N SER A 343 -40.85 5.27 -6.70
CA SER A 343 -41.87 4.93 -7.71
C SER A 343 -41.38 4.99 -9.16
N ASP A 344 -40.23 5.64 -9.40
CA ASP A 344 -39.82 6.06 -10.74
C ASP A 344 -38.55 5.32 -11.22
N GLY A 345 -38.02 4.38 -10.43
CA GLY A 345 -36.85 3.57 -10.84
C GLY A 345 -35.56 4.38 -10.97
N GLU A 346 -35.47 5.49 -10.24
CA GLU A 346 -34.36 6.43 -10.26
C GLU A 346 -33.59 6.37 -8.93
N TYR A 347 -32.27 6.26 -9.01
CA TYR A 347 -31.41 6.03 -7.85
C TYR A 347 -29.96 6.48 -8.05
N PHE A 348 -29.28 6.72 -6.93
CA PHE A 348 -27.81 6.79 -6.88
C PHE A 348 -27.23 5.41 -6.63
N LEU A 349 -26.16 5.09 -7.33
CA LEU A 349 -25.35 3.89 -7.16
C LEU A 349 -23.96 4.30 -6.67
N LEU A 350 -23.55 3.79 -5.52
CA LEU A 350 -22.29 4.11 -4.88
C LEU A 350 -21.39 2.89 -4.89
N GLU A 351 -20.15 3.06 -5.34
CA GLU A 351 -19.10 2.04 -5.28
C GLU A 351 -17.76 2.66 -4.88
N TYR A 352 -16.90 1.87 -4.24
CA TYR A 352 -15.56 2.30 -3.87
C TYR A 352 -14.51 1.59 -4.72
N ARG A 353 -13.59 2.38 -5.29
CA ARG A 353 -12.48 1.93 -6.13
C ARG A 353 -11.16 2.11 -5.39
N ASN A 354 -10.43 1.02 -5.21
CA ASN A 354 -9.16 1.01 -4.51
C ASN A 354 -8.03 0.54 -5.44
N PRO A 355 -7.22 1.46 -5.99
CA PRO A 355 -6.11 1.11 -6.87
C PRO A 355 -5.04 0.28 -6.14
N ARG A 356 -4.95 0.38 -4.80
CA ARG A 356 -4.03 -0.41 -3.96
C ARG A 356 -4.61 -1.73 -3.48
N SER A 357 -5.83 -2.09 -3.92
CA SER A 357 -6.42 -3.39 -3.60
C SER A 357 -5.52 -4.55 -4.06
N SER A 358 -5.72 -5.73 -3.49
CA SER A 358 -5.00 -6.94 -3.91
C SER A 358 -5.43 -7.48 -5.28
N ALA A 359 -6.46 -6.89 -5.89
CA ALA A 359 -6.90 -7.21 -7.25
C ALA A 359 -5.79 -6.95 -8.28
N LEU A 360 -5.84 -7.66 -9.41
CA LEU A 360 -4.85 -7.55 -10.48
C LEU A 360 -5.18 -6.43 -11.48
N PHE A 361 -6.47 -6.17 -11.70
CA PHE A 361 -6.97 -5.16 -12.64
C PHE A 361 -7.42 -3.88 -11.91
N ASP A 362 -7.88 -2.88 -12.67
CA ASP A 362 -8.37 -1.59 -12.12
C ASP A 362 -7.31 -0.79 -11.34
N LYS A 363 -6.12 -0.67 -11.94
CA LYS A 363 -4.94 0.00 -11.34
C LYS A 363 -4.65 1.39 -11.89
N PHE A 364 -5.58 1.93 -12.68
CA PHE A 364 -5.40 3.22 -13.31
C PHE A 364 -5.64 4.37 -12.34
N ASP A 365 -4.93 5.45 -12.60
CA ASP A 365 -5.23 6.78 -12.09
C ASP A 365 -6.29 7.37 -13.02
N SER A 366 -7.45 7.70 -12.46
CA SER A 366 -8.64 8.18 -13.16
C SER A 366 -8.81 9.69 -13.02
N ASP A 367 -7.78 10.39 -12.53
CA ASP A 367 -7.80 11.84 -12.67
C ASP A 367 -7.98 12.14 -14.17
N PHE A 368 -8.72 13.21 -14.48
CA PHE A 368 -8.88 13.67 -15.86
C PHE A 368 -7.54 14.13 -16.48
N SER A 369 -6.38 13.71 -15.95
CA SER A 369 -5.04 13.92 -16.50
C SER A 369 -4.76 12.91 -17.62
N ALA A 370 -5.54 13.03 -18.70
CA ALA A 370 -4.94 12.81 -20.00
C ALA A 370 -3.73 13.76 -20.11
N TYR A 371 -2.51 13.24 -20.00
CA TYR A 371 -1.29 14.01 -20.25
C TYR A 371 -1.32 14.54 -21.70
N LEU A 372 -1.80 15.76 -21.87
CA LEU A 372 -1.83 16.46 -23.14
C LEU A 372 -0.47 17.13 -23.33
N CYS A 373 0.43 16.38 -23.96
CA CYS A 373 1.69 16.94 -24.43
C CYS A 373 1.40 18.06 -25.46
N PRO A 374 2.01 19.27 -25.36
CA PRO A 374 3.12 19.64 -24.49
C PRO A 374 2.79 20.62 -23.34
N ASP A 375 1.53 21.04 -23.16
CA ASP A 375 1.20 22.24 -22.39
C ASP A 375 0.30 22.02 -21.15
N VAL A 376 -0.07 20.78 -20.81
CA VAL A 376 -0.83 20.47 -19.59
C VAL A 376 -0.09 19.41 -18.79
N THR A 377 0.61 19.85 -17.76
CA THR A 377 1.10 19.01 -16.66
C THR A 377 0.20 19.29 -15.47
N PHE A 378 -0.82 18.47 -15.27
CA PHE A 378 -1.21 18.16 -13.90
C PHE A 378 -0.18 17.16 -13.38
N GLY A 379 0.24 17.31 -12.12
CA GLY A 379 1.43 16.65 -11.58
C GLY A 379 1.36 15.13 -11.68
N ASN A 380 2.48 14.45 -11.47
CA ASN A 380 2.43 13.07 -11.01
C ASN A 380 1.70 13.10 -9.65
N ASP A 381 0.38 12.98 -9.64
CA ASP A 381 -0.27 12.49 -8.45
C ASP A 381 -0.05 10.98 -8.39
N THR A 382 0.12 10.47 -7.19
CA THR A 382 0.48 9.07 -6.96
C THR A 382 -0.75 8.29 -6.51
N LEU A 383 -1.44 7.66 -7.47
CA LEU A 383 -2.41 6.58 -7.23
C LEU A 383 -3.62 6.97 -6.36
N ASP A 384 -4.57 7.73 -6.90
CA ASP A 384 -5.82 8.02 -6.21
C ASP A 384 -7.02 7.33 -6.89
N GLY A 385 -7.74 6.52 -6.12
CA GLY A 385 -9.09 6.03 -6.47
C GLY A 385 -10.01 6.22 -5.27
N GLY A 386 -11.28 6.45 -5.55
CA GLY A 386 -12.24 7.03 -4.60
C GLY A 386 -13.66 6.47 -4.70
N LEU A 387 -14.62 7.22 -4.16
CA LEU A 387 -16.04 6.90 -4.19
C LEU A 387 -16.63 7.29 -5.56
N LEU A 388 -16.99 6.32 -6.39
CA LEU A 388 -17.75 6.56 -7.62
C LEU A 388 -19.25 6.61 -7.29
N VAL A 389 -19.90 7.69 -7.74
CA VAL A 389 -21.36 7.90 -7.57
C VAL A 389 -22.01 8.04 -8.94
N LEU A 390 -22.82 7.05 -9.33
CA LEU A 390 -23.59 7.07 -10.57
C LEU A 390 -25.05 7.40 -10.31
N HIS A 391 -25.61 8.32 -11.07
CA HIS A 391 -27.06 8.55 -11.12
C HIS A 391 -27.65 7.66 -12.22
N VAL A 392 -28.56 6.76 -11.84
CA VAL A 392 -29.18 5.79 -12.74
C VAL A 392 -30.69 6.00 -12.76
N HIS A 393 -31.27 6.01 -13.96
CA HIS A 393 -32.72 6.06 -14.13
C HIS A 393 -33.21 4.94 -15.07
N ASP A 394 -33.50 3.77 -14.49
CA ASP A 394 -33.88 2.57 -15.24
C ASP A 394 -35.26 2.70 -15.95
N SER A 395 -36.10 3.69 -15.59
CA SER A 395 -37.45 3.83 -16.16
C SER A 395 -37.67 4.90 -17.25
N VAL A 396 -36.74 5.86 -17.50
CA VAL A 396 -36.91 6.82 -18.63
C VAL A 396 -36.41 6.26 -19.95
N SER A 397 -35.58 5.22 -19.95
CA SER A 397 -35.18 4.60 -21.21
C SER A 397 -36.40 3.92 -21.82
N PRO A 398 -36.91 4.38 -22.99
CA PRO A 398 -37.82 3.57 -23.75
C PRO A 398 -37.12 2.22 -24.02
N PRO A 399 -37.85 1.10 -24.11
CA PRO A 399 -37.26 -0.21 -24.43
C PRO A 399 -36.65 -0.33 -25.85
N TRP A 400 -36.24 0.79 -26.43
CA TRP A 400 -35.69 1.01 -27.76
C TRP A 400 -34.31 1.71 -27.72
N ASN A 401 -33.92 2.29 -26.57
CA ASN A 401 -32.69 3.10 -26.41
C ASN A 401 -31.73 2.55 -25.33
N TRP A 402 -31.83 1.28 -24.98
CA TRP A 402 -30.93 0.65 -23.99
C TRP A 402 -29.44 0.68 -24.40
N TRP A 403 -29.15 0.84 -25.68
CA TRP A 403 -27.80 1.03 -26.23
C TRP A 403 -27.35 2.50 -26.30
N ARG A 404 -28.20 3.44 -25.87
CA ARG A 404 -27.91 4.89 -25.82
C ARG A 404 -28.14 5.37 -24.38
N ILE A 405 -27.29 4.93 -23.46
CA ILE A 405 -27.37 5.37 -22.06
C ILE A 405 -26.83 6.81 -21.88
N ASN A 406 -26.31 7.43 -22.93
CA ASN A 406 -26.17 8.89 -22.96
C ASN A 406 -26.63 9.46 -24.31
N GLY A 407 -27.63 10.32 -24.22
CA GLY A 407 -28.18 11.10 -25.31
C GLY A 407 -28.86 12.28 -24.66
N GLY A 408 -28.07 13.11 -23.98
CA GLY A 408 -28.52 14.34 -23.39
C GLY A 408 -29.01 15.26 -24.50
N VAL A 409 -30.31 15.28 -24.77
CA VAL A 409 -30.86 16.28 -25.70
C VAL A 409 -31.02 17.59 -24.91
N PRO A 410 -30.37 18.71 -25.26
CA PRO A 410 -30.26 19.95 -24.43
C PRO A 410 -31.58 20.70 -24.16
N GLN A 411 -32.73 20.11 -24.48
CA GLN A 411 -34.03 20.76 -24.42
C GLN A 411 -34.78 20.49 -23.11
N TRP A 412 -34.18 19.76 -22.16
CA TRP A 412 -34.75 19.49 -20.85
C TRP A 412 -33.69 19.72 -19.75
N ASP A 413 -34.04 20.47 -18.70
CA ASP A 413 -33.19 20.78 -17.52
C ASP A 413 -32.96 19.51 -16.67
N HIS A 414 -31.87 18.75 -16.88
CA HIS A 414 -31.77 17.38 -16.34
C HIS A 414 -30.42 17.08 -15.62
N TYR A 415 -30.45 17.15 -14.28
CA TYR A 415 -29.61 16.42 -13.30
C TYR A 415 -28.22 16.97 -12.94
N THR A 416 -28.03 17.30 -11.66
CA THR A 416 -26.77 17.77 -11.05
C THR A 416 -26.49 16.90 -9.83
N VAL A 417 -25.36 16.21 -9.77
CA VAL A 417 -24.85 15.61 -8.52
C VAL A 417 -23.96 16.65 -7.84
N ALA A 418 -24.30 17.03 -6.61
CA ALA A 418 -23.50 17.98 -5.82
C ALA A 418 -22.92 17.24 -4.62
N ALA A 419 -21.68 16.75 -4.74
CA ALA A 419 -20.90 16.36 -3.57
C ALA A 419 -20.28 17.64 -2.99
N GLU A 420 -20.69 18.01 -1.77
CA GLU A 420 -20.20 19.21 -1.10
C GLU A 420 -18.99 18.84 -0.24
N ASP A 421 -17.85 19.46 -0.54
CA ASP A 421 -16.69 19.51 0.35
C ASP A 421 -17.10 20.08 1.71
N MET A 422 -16.51 19.57 2.79
CA MET A 422 -16.88 19.93 4.16
C MET A 422 -16.45 21.36 4.50
N GLY A 423 -17.30 22.30 4.10
CA GLY A 423 -17.25 23.71 4.53
C GLY A 423 -18.59 24.43 4.41
N TYR A 424 -19.62 23.81 3.80
CA TYR A 424 -20.90 24.46 3.56
C TYR A 424 -21.94 24.11 4.64
N ASN A 425 -22.37 25.12 5.40
CA ASN A 425 -23.52 25.03 6.30
C ASN A 425 -24.70 25.83 5.73
N PRO A 426 -25.78 25.18 5.23
CA PRO A 426 -26.90 25.85 4.58
C PRO A 426 -27.74 26.75 5.51
N SER A 427 -27.44 26.78 6.82
CA SER A 427 -28.10 27.65 7.80
C SER A 427 -27.41 28.99 8.05
N MET A 428 -26.22 29.23 7.46
CA MET A 428 -25.42 30.45 7.67
C MET A 428 -25.30 31.31 6.40
N ASP A 429 -25.05 32.62 6.57
CA ASP A 429 -25.06 33.60 5.48
C ASP A 429 -23.70 33.76 4.77
N ALA A 430 -23.72 34.40 3.59
CA ALA A 430 -22.58 34.54 2.69
C ALA A 430 -21.41 35.37 3.24
N TRP A 431 -21.57 36.02 4.40
CA TRP A 431 -20.45 36.71 5.06
C TRP A 431 -19.65 35.79 5.98
N SER A 432 -20.22 34.64 6.33
CA SER A 432 -19.59 33.59 7.13
C SER A 432 -18.98 32.47 6.27
N ASN A 433 -19.22 32.49 4.95
CA ASN A 433 -18.57 31.66 3.92
C ASN A 433 -17.58 32.53 3.11
N PRO A 434 -16.27 32.54 3.44
CA PRO A 434 -15.36 33.65 3.07
C PRO A 434 -15.04 33.79 1.58
N GLU A 435 -15.31 32.80 0.75
CA GLU A 435 -14.93 32.83 -0.68
C GLU A 435 -15.95 33.48 -1.61
N GLY A 436 -17.06 34.02 -1.08
CA GLY A 436 -17.91 34.96 -1.83
C GLY A 436 -18.58 34.41 -3.10
N HIS A 437 -18.45 33.13 -3.38
CA HIS A 437 -19.26 32.40 -4.36
C HIS A 437 -20.23 31.49 -3.62
N VAL A 438 -21.41 31.33 -4.22
CA VAL A 438 -22.34 30.27 -3.86
C VAL A 438 -21.59 28.99 -4.25
N THR A 439 -20.87 28.43 -3.28
CA THR A 439 -20.13 27.18 -3.35
C THR A 439 -18.84 27.23 -4.20
N ASP A 440 -17.85 26.44 -3.82
CA ASP A 440 -16.97 25.76 -4.79
C ASP A 440 -17.79 24.66 -5.53
N SER A 441 -19.03 25.02 -5.93
CA SER A 441 -19.93 24.16 -6.67
C SER A 441 -19.42 24.24 -8.07
N ALA A 442 -18.54 23.32 -8.36
CA ALA A 442 -18.44 22.78 -9.68
C ALA A 442 -19.85 22.16 -9.96
N GLN A 443 -20.70 22.89 -10.68
CA GLN A 443 -22.01 22.44 -11.15
C GLN A 443 -21.77 21.45 -12.33
N TRP A 444 -21.43 20.19 -12.04
CA TRP A 444 -21.17 19.17 -13.09
C TRP A 444 -22.19 18.04 -13.04
N TRP A 445 -22.40 17.44 -14.21
CA TRP A 445 -23.55 16.59 -14.52
C TRP A 445 -23.26 15.09 -14.35
N TYR A 446 -22.07 14.69 -13.86
CA TYR A 446 -21.52 13.32 -13.92
C TYR A 446 -20.52 13.02 -12.76
N PRO A 447 -19.98 11.78 -12.57
CA PRO A 447 -19.49 11.27 -11.28
C PRO A 447 -18.35 12.09 -10.66
N TYR A 448 -18.30 12.07 -9.33
CA TYR A 448 -17.45 12.92 -8.49
C TYR A 448 -16.13 12.24 -8.08
N GLU A 449 -15.08 13.06 -7.95
CA GLU A 449 -13.76 12.74 -7.39
C GLU A 449 -13.48 13.74 -6.26
N THR A 450 -12.98 13.27 -5.10
CA THR A 450 -12.33 14.15 -4.12
C THR A 450 -10.89 14.42 -4.58
N ARG A 451 -10.58 15.65 -5.01
CA ARG A 451 -9.24 16.01 -5.52
C ARG A 451 -8.21 16.26 -4.41
N ARG A 452 -6.95 15.91 -4.68
CA ARG A 452 -5.77 16.63 -4.18
C ARG A 452 -5.33 17.71 -5.18
N ALA A 453 -4.80 18.82 -4.66
CA ALA A 453 -4.14 19.92 -5.40
C ALA A 453 -5.02 20.95 -6.15
N ALA A 454 -5.57 21.90 -5.40
CA ALA A 454 -5.47 23.32 -5.78
C ALA A 454 -4.45 23.98 -4.85
N THR A 455 -3.56 24.84 -5.37
CA THR A 455 -2.57 25.57 -4.54
C THR A 455 -3.30 26.42 -3.49
N MET A 456 -3.26 25.98 -2.24
CA MET A 456 -3.92 26.63 -1.11
C MET A 456 -3.23 27.95 -0.73
N ASN A 457 -4.03 28.95 -0.39
CA ASN A 457 -3.58 30.28 -0.02
C ASN A 457 -3.37 30.35 1.51
N PRO A 458 -2.19 30.68 2.03
CA PRO A 458 -1.86 30.63 3.48
C PRO A 458 -2.58 31.65 4.39
N ASP A 459 -3.63 32.33 3.90
CA ASP A 459 -4.26 33.47 4.58
C ASP A 459 -5.63 33.14 5.23
N VAL A 460 -6.06 31.87 5.29
CA VAL A 460 -7.36 31.47 5.86
C VAL A 460 -7.19 30.53 7.06
N ALA A 461 -7.48 31.04 8.27
CA ALA A 461 -7.45 30.25 9.49
C ALA A 461 -8.58 29.20 9.51
N GLY A 462 -8.24 27.92 9.73
CA GLY A 462 -9.16 26.78 9.79
C GLY A 462 -9.25 25.93 8.51
N GLN A 463 -8.50 26.25 7.45
CA GLN A 463 -8.44 25.44 6.22
C GLN A 463 -7.55 24.19 6.33
N GLU A 464 -6.76 24.05 7.39
CA GLU A 464 -5.90 22.86 7.62
C GLU A 464 -6.60 21.75 8.41
N GLU A 465 -7.79 22.00 8.96
CA GLU A 465 -8.55 21.03 9.76
C GLU A 465 -9.32 20.00 8.91
N PHE A 466 -9.71 20.31 7.65
CA PHE A 466 -10.55 19.41 6.85
C PHE A 466 -10.27 19.50 5.35
N GLY A 467 -9.43 18.57 4.88
CA GLY A 467 -9.19 18.21 3.49
C GLY A 467 -8.41 16.88 3.45
N PRO A 468 -8.42 16.10 2.35
CA PRO A 468 -7.64 14.87 2.29
C PRO A 468 -6.13 15.18 2.25
N MET A 469 -5.50 15.28 3.41
CA MET A 469 -4.07 15.05 3.55
C MET A 469 -3.79 13.55 3.54
N THR A 470 -4.01 12.88 2.41
CA THR A 470 -3.51 11.51 2.19
C THR A 470 -2.01 11.55 1.92
N TYR A 471 -1.17 11.82 2.93
CA TYR A 471 0.23 11.41 2.78
C TYR A 471 0.24 9.89 2.55
N PRO A 472 0.82 9.38 1.44
CA PRO A 472 1.27 8.01 1.45
C PRO A 472 2.46 8.01 2.39
N SER A 473 2.25 7.70 3.67
CA SER A 473 3.36 7.25 4.47
C SER A 473 3.90 6.01 3.77
N SER A 474 5.15 6.12 3.33
CA SER A 474 5.98 4.97 3.07
C SER A 474 5.82 4.03 4.27
N ASP A 475 5.50 2.78 3.95
CA ASP A 475 5.69 1.64 4.84
C ASP A 475 4.68 1.52 5.99
N SER A 476 3.43 1.07 5.69
CA SER A 476 2.60 0.14 6.52
C SER A 476 1.07 0.35 6.58
N TYR A 477 0.41 1.02 5.62
CA TYR A 477 -1.07 1.05 5.64
C TYR A 477 -1.70 -0.35 5.53
N SER A 478 -2.32 -0.80 6.62
CA SER A 478 -3.06 -2.06 6.78
C SER A 478 -4.53 -1.82 7.13
N GLY A 479 -5.05 -0.65 6.71
CA GLY A 479 -6.43 -0.24 6.97
C GLY A 479 -7.48 -1.04 6.20
N PRO A 480 -8.77 -0.85 6.51
CA PRO A 480 -9.86 -1.71 6.08
C PRO A 480 -9.94 -1.80 4.55
N THR A 481 -10.46 -2.92 4.07
CA THR A 481 -10.77 -3.18 2.64
C THR A 481 -11.84 -2.24 2.07
N GLY A 482 -12.20 -1.14 2.74
CA GLY A 482 -13.30 -0.24 2.40
C GLY A 482 -13.16 1.15 3.05
N ILE A 483 -13.98 2.08 2.56
CA ILE A 483 -14.13 3.45 3.10
C ILE A 483 -15.37 3.54 3.99
N VAL A 484 -15.37 4.47 4.93
CA VAL A 484 -16.55 4.79 5.74
C VAL A 484 -17.14 6.09 5.20
N ILE A 485 -18.45 6.12 4.94
CA ILE A 485 -19.14 7.30 4.41
C ILE A 485 -20.34 7.66 5.26
N ARG A 486 -20.63 8.96 5.39
CA ARG A 486 -21.92 9.47 5.84
C ARG A 486 -22.77 9.83 4.64
N VAL A 487 -23.98 9.29 4.55
CA VAL A 487 -25.01 9.81 3.64
C VAL A 487 -25.92 10.70 4.46
N ASP A 488 -25.91 12.00 4.20
CA ASP A 488 -26.68 12.95 5.01
C ASP A 488 -28.12 13.07 4.51
N SER A 489 -28.30 13.44 3.24
CA SER A 489 -29.62 13.70 2.68
C SER A 489 -29.66 13.62 1.16
N ILE A 490 -30.88 13.48 0.62
CA ILE A 490 -31.18 13.71 -0.79
C ILE A 490 -32.15 14.88 -0.88
N VAL A 491 -31.80 15.92 -1.65
CA VAL A 491 -32.64 17.11 -1.84
C VAL A 491 -32.89 17.31 -3.33
N GLY A 492 -34.09 16.93 -3.79
CA GLY A 492 -34.37 16.84 -5.22
C GLY A 492 -33.61 15.67 -5.84
N GLU A 493 -32.82 15.95 -6.88
CA GLU A 493 -31.97 14.98 -7.59
C GLU A 493 -30.49 15.10 -7.17
N LYS A 494 -30.23 15.55 -5.94
CA LYS A 494 -28.87 15.75 -5.40
C LYS A 494 -28.63 14.85 -4.19
N LEU A 495 -27.49 14.15 -4.17
CA LEU A 495 -27.00 13.37 -3.04
C LEU A 495 -25.98 14.19 -2.23
N TYR A 496 -26.18 14.27 -0.92
CA TYR A 496 -25.22 14.82 0.02
C TYR A 496 -24.57 13.67 0.80
N ALA A 497 -23.29 13.40 0.54
CA ALA A 497 -22.52 12.35 1.20
C ALA A 497 -21.08 12.80 1.46
N TYR A 498 -20.49 12.26 2.53
CA TYR A 498 -19.16 12.62 3.04
C TYR A 498 -18.35 11.35 3.29
N ILE A 499 -17.04 11.37 2.98
CA ILE A 499 -16.14 10.25 3.30
C ILE A 499 -15.47 10.56 4.63
N TYR A 500 -15.55 9.63 5.59
CA TYR A 500 -14.77 9.70 6.82
C TYR A 500 -13.33 9.27 6.52
N ASN A 501 -12.36 10.11 6.90
CA ASN A 501 -10.96 9.75 6.87
C ASN A 501 -10.64 8.81 8.06
N PRO A 502 -10.24 7.55 7.84
CA PRO A 502 -9.95 6.61 8.92
C PRO A 502 -8.67 6.93 9.73
N ASN A 503 -7.95 8.03 9.42
CA ASN A 503 -6.72 8.43 10.10
C ASN A 503 -6.88 9.44 11.25
N GLN A 504 -8.10 9.70 11.77
CA GLN A 504 -8.25 10.44 13.03
C GLN A 504 -7.95 9.55 14.25
N PHE A 505 -6.73 8.99 14.31
CA PHE A 505 -6.18 8.55 15.58
C PHE A 505 -5.60 9.79 16.25
N ASP A 506 -6.24 10.16 17.36
CA ASP A 506 -5.78 11.09 18.38
C ASP A 506 -5.72 10.22 19.64
N GLN A 507 -4.58 9.58 19.85
CA GLN A 507 -4.39 8.51 20.82
C GLN A 507 -4.50 9.01 22.26
N ASP A 508 -4.12 10.26 22.52
CA ASP A 508 -4.12 10.87 23.85
C ASP A 508 -5.28 11.85 24.10
N ALA A 509 -6.11 12.09 23.09
CA ALA A 509 -7.31 12.91 23.11
C ALA A 509 -7.03 14.39 23.43
N ASP A 510 -5.92 14.93 22.93
CA ASP A 510 -5.51 16.30 23.17
C ASP A 510 -6.07 17.32 22.16
N GLY A 511 -6.57 16.83 21.02
CA GLY A 511 -7.14 17.62 19.95
C GLY A 511 -6.19 17.88 18.77
N ILE A 512 -4.98 17.31 18.79
CA ILE A 512 -4.03 17.24 17.69
C ILE A 512 -4.00 15.80 17.16
N GLU A 513 -3.92 15.59 15.84
CA GLU A 513 -3.95 14.24 15.27
C GLU A 513 -2.56 13.60 15.34
N ASP A 514 -2.44 12.29 15.65
CA ASP A 514 -1.16 11.56 15.86
C ASP A 514 -0.10 11.80 14.78
N MET A 515 -0.52 12.08 13.54
CA MET A 515 0.38 12.28 12.39
C MET A 515 0.98 13.68 12.28
N ILE A 516 0.42 14.66 13.00
CA ILE A 516 0.93 16.03 13.12
C ILE A 516 1.26 16.38 14.58
N ASP A 517 0.94 15.49 15.51
CA ASP A 517 1.24 15.59 16.93
C ASP A 517 2.71 15.24 17.19
N ASN A 518 3.48 16.22 17.65
CA ASN A 518 4.88 16.02 18.05
C ASN A 518 5.02 15.19 19.35
N CYS A 519 3.92 14.83 20.00
CA CYS A 519 3.84 13.87 21.09
C CYS A 519 2.58 12.99 21.06
N ALA A 520 2.37 12.23 19.96
CA ALA A 520 1.19 11.38 19.70
C ALA A 520 0.64 10.47 20.85
N ALA A 521 1.38 10.26 21.95
CA ALA A 521 0.91 9.47 23.10
C ALA A 521 0.81 10.27 24.41
N SER A 522 1.12 11.55 24.39
CA SER A 522 1.30 12.40 25.55
C SER A 522 0.67 13.79 25.36
N TYR A 523 -0.54 13.96 25.92
CA TYR A 523 -1.35 15.18 25.83
C TYR A 523 -0.54 16.48 25.89
N ASN A 524 -0.45 17.20 24.77
CA ASN A 524 0.30 18.45 24.62
C ASN A 524 -0.31 19.34 23.51
N PRO A 525 -1.53 19.87 23.71
CA PRO A 525 -2.26 20.58 22.66
C PRO A 525 -1.61 21.90 22.21
N ASP A 526 -0.64 22.40 22.97
CA ASP A 526 0.13 23.60 22.65
C ASP A 526 1.33 23.32 21.71
N GLN A 527 1.70 22.03 21.50
CA GLN A 527 2.75 21.56 20.59
C GLN A 527 4.09 22.31 20.76
N GLU A 528 4.46 22.61 22.01
CA GLU A 528 5.76 23.23 22.30
C GLU A 528 6.89 22.25 21.95
N ASP A 529 7.89 22.74 21.22
CA ASP A 529 9.09 22.02 20.77
C ASP A 529 10.25 23.03 20.86
N SER A 530 11.03 22.92 21.94
CA SER A 530 12.01 23.92 22.36
C SER A 530 13.27 23.93 21.51
N ASP A 531 13.65 22.79 20.91
CA ASP A 531 14.89 22.65 20.14
C ASP A 531 14.69 22.34 18.64
N GLY A 532 13.46 22.01 18.24
CA GLY A 532 13.03 21.85 16.85
C GLY A 532 13.30 20.47 16.26
N ASP A 533 13.34 19.43 17.09
CA ASP A 533 13.68 18.06 16.68
C ASP A 533 12.47 17.18 16.30
N MET A 534 11.27 17.74 16.37
CA MET A 534 9.98 17.08 16.13
C MET A 534 9.45 16.19 17.27
N ALA A 535 10.16 16.08 18.40
CA ALA A 535 9.62 15.58 19.65
C ALA A 535 9.15 16.79 20.49
N GLY A 536 7.89 16.81 20.91
CA GLY A 536 7.39 17.91 21.73
C GLY A 536 7.95 17.87 23.15
N ASP A 537 8.04 19.03 23.80
CA ASP A 537 8.57 19.21 25.17
C ASP A 537 7.92 18.25 26.20
N SER A 538 6.72 17.73 25.93
CA SER A 538 6.00 16.83 26.84
C SER A 538 6.42 15.35 26.74
N CYS A 539 7.08 14.96 25.65
CA CYS A 539 7.55 13.60 25.40
C CYS A 539 9.03 13.52 25.03
N ASP A 540 9.71 14.67 24.88
CA ASP A 540 11.12 14.76 24.57
C ASP A 540 12.00 14.40 25.78
N ASN A 541 12.79 13.32 25.63
CA ASN A 541 13.75 12.85 26.63
C ASN A 541 15.04 13.71 26.71
N CYS A 542 15.19 14.68 25.81
CA CYS A 542 16.27 15.67 25.80
C CYS A 542 15.78 17.06 25.38
N MET A 543 14.73 17.59 26.01
CA MET A 543 14.04 18.91 25.82
C MET A 543 14.81 20.12 25.23
N TYR A 544 16.13 20.20 25.39
CA TYR A 544 16.96 21.31 24.92
C TYR A 544 18.10 20.90 23.97
N VAL A 545 18.14 19.63 23.54
CA VAL A 545 19.21 19.01 22.76
C VAL A 545 18.62 18.11 21.67
N TYR A 546 18.54 18.65 20.46
CA TYR A 546 18.00 17.98 19.27
C TYR A 546 18.37 16.48 19.14
N ASN A 547 17.36 15.60 19.18
CA ASN A 547 17.46 14.15 19.04
C ASN A 547 16.15 13.50 18.55
N GLU A 548 15.86 13.66 17.26
CA GLU A 548 14.69 13.09 16.57
C GLU A 548 14.47 11.57 16.80
N ASP A 549 15.52 10.79 17.10
CA ASP A 549 15.40 9.34 17.34
C ASP A 549 15.00 8.95 18.77
N GLN A 550 15.02 9.90 19.72
CA GLN A 550 14.58 9.75 21.10
C GLN A 550 15.13 8.47 21.76
N LEU A 551 16.38 8.11 21.45
CA LEU A 551 17.05 6.94 22.03
C LEU A 551 17.31 7.16 23.52
N ASP A 552 17.02 6.14 24.32
CA ASP A 552 17.22 6.05 25.76
C ASP A 552 17.59 4.58 26.03
N LEU A 553 18.89 4.30 26.17
CA LEU A 553 19.44 2.95 26.20
C LEU A 553 19.25 2.25 27.55
N ASP A 554 19.10 3.01 28.65
CA ASP A 554 18.95 2.47 30.00
C ASP A 554 17.55 2.67 30.61
N ASP A 555 16.61 3.21 29.84
CA ASP A 555 15.20 3.44 30.14
C ASP A 555 14.98 4.34 31.37
N ASP A 556 15.84 5.36 31.56
CA ASP A 556 15.75 6.28 32.68
C ASP A 556 14.95 7.56 32.39
N SER A 557 14.51 7.79 31.15
CA SER A 557 13.83 8.98 30.64
C SER A 557 14.72 10.19 30.31
N VAL A 558 16.04 10.03 30.31
CA VAL A 558 17.02 10.98 29.76
C VAL A 558 17.57 10.37 28.47
N GLY A 559 17.56 11.12 27.37
CA GLY A 559 18.01 10.56 26.09
C GLY A 559 19.53 10.44 25.98
N ASP A 560 20.00 9.44 25.22
CA ASP A 560 21.42 9.07 25.05
C ASP A 560 22.34 10.26 24.70
N ILE A 561 21.81 11.29 24.02
CA ILE A 561 22.60 12.47 23.60
C ILE A 561 22.83 13.48 24.72
N CYS A 562 21.92 13.54 25.69
CA CYS A 562 21.96 14.46 26.82
C CYS A 562 22.25 13.74 28.14
N ASP A 563 22.42 12.42 28.10
CA ASP A 563 22.78 11.57 29.22
C ASP A 563 24.31 11.50 29.42
N ASN A 564 24.75 11.81 30.64
CA ASN A 564 26.14 11.68 31.06
C ASN A 564 26.52 10.24 31.48
N CYS A 565 25.56 9.32 31.54
CA CYS A 565 25.73 7.90 31.76
C CYS A 565 24.78 7.04 30.89
N PRO A 566 24.95 7.00 29.55
CA PRO A 566 24.00 6.34 28.61
C PRO A 566 23.75 4.84 28.78
N THR A 567 24.33 4.19 29.78
CA THR A 567 24.14 2.76 30.06
C THR A 567 23.72 2.47 31.50
N ASP A 568 23.63 3.49 32.35
CA ASP A 568 23.46 3.37 33.79
C ASP A 568 22.49 4.44 34.33
N ALA A 569 21.21 4.06 34.39
CA ALA A 569 20.08 4.93 34.70
C ALA A 569 20.33 5.93 35.86
N ASN A 570 20.28 7.23 35.55
CA ASN A 570 20.54 8.35 36.44
C ASN A 570 19.80 9.66 36.05
N THR A 571 18.47 9.66 36.18
CA THR A 571 17.60 10.84 35.94
C THR A 571 18.02 12.20 36.53
N ASP A 572 18.86 12.22 37.58
CA ASP A 572 19.34 13.46 38.18
C ASP A 572 20.58 14.05 37.50
N GLN A 573 21.21 13.28 36.59
CA GLN A 573 22.36 13.67 35.78
C GLN A 573 23.47 14.28 36.63
N LEU A 574 23.67 13.76 37.84
CA LEU A 574 24.71 14.24 38.75
C LEU A 574 26.09 13.92 38.16
N ASN A 575 26.98 14.91 38.22
CA ASN A 575 28.38 14.81 37.82
C ASN A 575 29.17 15.72 38.79
N SER A 576 29.76 15.13 39.81
CA SER A 576 30.31 15.79 40.99
C SER A 576 31.66 16.46 40.74
N ASP A 577 32.44 15.94 39.80
CA ASP A 577 33.78 16.42 39.46
C ASP A 577 33.85 17.20 38.11
N GLU A 578 32.74 17.25 37.39
CA GLU A 578 32.56 17.89 36.07
C GLU A 578 33.37 17.24 34.93
N ASP A 579 33.66 15.93 35.03
CA ASP A 579 34.33 15.17 33.97
C ASP A 579 33.34 14.70 32.86
N ALA A 580 33.74 13.78 31.98
CA ALA A 580 32.88 13.34 30.87
C ALA A 580 31.81 12.30 31.27
N TYR A 581 31.85 11.75 32.47
CA TYR A 581 31.02 10.67 32.99
C TYR A 581 30.20 11.19 34.19
N GLY A 582 28.96 10.74 34.33
CA GLY A 582 28.16 11.03 35.52
C GLY A 582 28.52 10.13 36.71
N ASP A 583 28.14 10.54 37.92
CA ASP A 583 28.42 9.81 39.17
C ASP A 583 27.94 8.33 39.14
N ALA A 584 26.97 8.01 38.29
CA ALA A 584 26.40 6.66 38.16
C ALA A 584 27.31 5.68 37.39
N CYS A 585 28.10 6.19 36.45
CA CYS A 585 28.96 5.40 35.56
C CYS A 585 30.46 5.75 35.69
N ASP A 586 30.78 6.69 36.59
CA ASP A 586 32.14 7.09 36.90
C ASP A 586 32.74 6.19 38.00
N ASN A 587 33.90 5.58 37.71
CA ASN A 587 34.65 4.78 38.67
C ASN A 587 35.50 5.61 39.67
N CYS A 588 35.54 6.95 39.55
CA CYS A 588 36.04 7.90 40.53
C CYS A 588 35.17 9.18 40.64
N PRO A 589 33.93 9.10 41.17
CA PRO A 589 32.94 10.20 41.14
C PRO A 589 33.36 11.57 41.70
N ASP A 590 34.42 11.62 42.50
CA ASP A 590 34.91 12.84 43.15
C ASP A 590 36.18 13.41 42.48
N ASP A 591 36.74 12.75 41.46
CA ASP A 591 38.04 13.10 40.87
C ASP A 591 38.14 12.86 39.34
N ASP A 592 38.29 13.95 38.56
CA ASP A 592 38.35 13.95 37.07
C ASP A 592 39.34 12.92 36.51
N ASN A 593 38.77 11.89 35.87
CA ASN A 593 39.48 10.74 35.33
C ASN A 593 38.93 10.29 33.97
N GLN A 594 38.91 11.20 32.98
CA GLN A 594 38.42 10.94 31.60
C GLN A 594 38.80 9.58 30.95
N GLY A 595 39.90 8.95 31.37
CA GLY A 595 40.36 7.66 30.87
C GLY A 595 39.66 6.44 31.48
N GLN A 596 38.94 6.59 32.60
CA GLN A 596 38.26 5.54 33.36
C GLN A 596 39.14 4.30 33.53
N GLU A 597 40.44 4.50 33.77
CA GLU A 597 41.38 3.39 33.95
C GLU A 597 41.07 2.62 35.24
N ASP A 598 40.97 1.30 35.13
CA ASP A 598 40.77 0.35 36.24
C ASP A 598 41.69 -0.85 35.97
N ALA A 599 42.89 -0.82 36.56
CA ALA A 599 43.95 -1.77 36.25
C ALA A 599 43.69 -3.18 36.84
N ASP A 600 42.88 -3.28 37.88
CA ASP A 600 42.66 -4.54 38.59
C ASP A 600 41.24 -5.12 38.47
N GLY A 601 40.29 -4.32 37.98
CA GLY A 601 38.94 -4.71 37.58
C GLY A 601 37.96 -4.77 38.73
N ASP A 602 38.10 -3.90 39.73
CA ASP A 602 37.22 -3.85 40.90
C ASP A 602 36.11 -2.76 40.82
N ASN A 603 36.10 -1.99 39.72
CA ASN A 603 35.24 -0.82 39.46
C ASN A 603 35.55 0.43 40.30
N VAL A 604 36.77 0.54 40.83
CA VAL A 604 37.34 1.77 41.38
C VAL A 604 38.46 2.20 40.43
N GLY A 605 38.46 3.46 40.00
CA GLY A 605 39.46 3.92 39.04
C GLY A 605 40.85 4.05 39.66
N ASP A 606 41.89 3.83 38.85
CA ASP A 606 43.32 3.91 39.23
C ASP A 606 43.68 5.21 39.99
N LEU A 607 42.94 6.29 39.73
CA LEU A 607 43.16 7.61 40.32
C LEU A 607 42.69 7.70 41.78
N CYS A 608 41.62 6.99 42.13
CA CYS A 608 41.00 6.98 43.46
C CYS A 608 41.15 5.62 44.18
N ASP A 609 41.81 4.64 43.56
CA ASP A 609 42.07 3.32 44.11
C ASP A 609 43.30 3.28 45.04
N ASN A 610 43.06 2.95 46.32
CA ASN A 610 44.10 2.76 47.33
C ASN A 610 44.85 1.42 47.21
N CYS A 611 44.48 0.55 46.27
CA CYS A 611 45.16 -0.68 45.91
C CYS A 611 45.13 -0.99 44.41
N MET A 612 45.62 -0.08 43.56
CA MET A 612 45.74 -0.12 42.06
C MET A 612 46.04 -1.47 41.35
N SER A 613 46.51 -2.51 42.05
CA SER A 613 46.82 -3.82 41.45
C SER A 613 46.15 -5.01 42.15
N THR A 614 45.30 -4.76 43.15
CA THR A 614 44.68 -5.78 44.00
C THR A 614 43.21 -5.42 44.30
N PRO A 615 42.24 -6.11 43.67
CA PRO A 615 40.83 -5.72 43.71
C PRO A 615 40.27 -5.54 45.12
N ASN A 616 39.71 -4.36 45.42
CA ASN A 616 39.14 -4.01 46.70
C ASN A 616 38.07 -2.89 46.63
N SER A 617 37.01 -3.08 45.84
CA SER A 617 35.85 -2.17 45.67
C SER A 617 35.28 -1.42 46.89
N LEU A 618 35.54 -1.85 48.14
CA LEU A 618 35.14 -1.15 49.35
C LEU A 618 36.16 -0.11 49.85
N GLN A 619 37.35 -0.09 49.27
CA GLN A 619 38.43 0.87 49.54
C GLN A 619 38.74 1.02 51.04
N GLU A 620 38.66 -0.09 51.80
CA GLU A 620 38.92 -0.07 53.24
C GLU A 620 40.41 0.22 53.52
N ASP A 621 40.69 1.28 54.26
CA ASP A 621 42.01 1.67 54.78
C ASP A 621 41.86 1.94 56.28
N ASN A 622 42.22 0.95 57.11
CA ASN A 622 41.95 1.00 58.55
C ASN A 622 42.90 1.91 59.34
N ASP A 623 44.12 2.15 58.85
CA ASP A 623 45.13 2.94 59.54
C ASP A 623 45.37 4.33 58.92
N GLY A 624 44.78 4.58 57.75
CA GLY A 624 44.72 5.87 57.09
C GLY A 624 46.04 6.27 56.46
N ASP A 625 46.85 5.29 56.02
CA ASP A 625 48.16 5.55 55.42
C ASP A 625 48.13 5.75 53.89
N GLY A 626 46.97 5.51 53.28
CA GLY A 626 46.74 5.67 51.84
C GLY A 626 46.90 4.38 51.05
N LEU A 627 47.16 3.24 51.70
CA LEU A 627 47.11 1.91 51.10
C LEU A 627 45.91 1.14 51.65
N GLY A 628 45.17 0.47 50.78
CA GLY A 628 44.04 -0.35 51.21
C GLY A 628 44.50 -1.61 51.95
N ASN A 629 43.63 -2.11 52.85
CA ASN A 629 43.88 -3.27 53.71
C ASN A 629 44.37 -4.52 52.96
N VAL A 630 44.04 -4.67 51.66
CA VAL A 630 44.39 -5.86 50.87
C VAL A 630 45.79 -5.81 50.27
N CYS A 631 46.35 -4.62 50.08
CA CYS A 631 47.68 -4.40 49.50
C CYS A 631 48.67 -3.80 50.51
N ASP A 632 48.22 -3.56 51.74
CA ASP A 632 49.03 -3.14 52.86
C ASP A 632 49.63 -4.34 53.62
N ASN A 633 50.95 -4.38 53.78
CA ASN A 633 51.67 -5.37 54.57
C ASN A 633 51.57 -5.17 56.09
N CYS A 634 50.90 -4.10 56.54
CA CYS A 634 50.53 -3.82 57.92
C CYS A 634 49.16 -3.12 58.07
N PRO A 635 48.02 -3.78 57.75
CA PRO A 635 46.67 -3.18 57.62
C PRO A 635 46.06 -2.44 58.83
N TYR A 636 46.78 -2.33 59.93
CA TYR A 636 46.34 -1.69 61.17
C TYR A 636 47.43 -0.78 61.77
N HIS A 637 48.53 -0.53 61.05
CA HIS A 637 49.73 0.16 61.53
C HIS A 637 50.37 1.04 60.46
N TYR A 638 49.93 2.30 60.40
CA TYR A 638 50.39 3.33 59.44
C TYR A 638 51.85 3.17 58.97
N ASN A 639 52.04 2.80 57.70
CA ASN A 639 53.34 2.54 57.08
C ASN A 639 53.30 2.72 55.54
N PRO A 640 53.10 3.94 55.04
CA PRO A 640 52.87 4.19 53.61
C PRO A 640 54.07 3.84 52.71
N GLY A 641 55.25 3.64 53.31
CA GLY A 641 56.47 3.22 52.62
C GLY A 641 56.59 1.71 52.40
N GLN A 642 55.70 0.90 53.01
CA GLN A 642 55.68 -0.56 52.93
C GLN A 642 57.05 -1.20 53.16
N GLU A 643 57.87 -0.63 54.06
CA GLU A 643 59.19 -1.16 54.36
C GLU A 643 59.08 -2.59 54.89
N ASP A 644 59.69 -3.55 54.19
CA ASP A 644 59.86 -4.94 54.63
C ASP A 644 61.34 -5.30 54.48
N SER A 645 62.08 -5.14 55.58
CA SER A 645 63.54 -5.34 55.59
C SER A 645 63.94 -6.80 55.45
N ASN A 646 63.05 -7.75 55.75
CA ASN A 646 63.37 -9.17 55.83
C ASN A 646 62.72 -10.02 54.71
N GLY A 647 61.77 -9.45 53.96
CA GLY A 647 61.11 -10.06 52.80
C GLY A 647 60.09 -11.13 53.16
N ASN A 648 59.41 -11.04 54.32
CA ASN A 648 58.41 -12.00 54.78
C ASN A 648 56.96 -11.58 54.47
N ASP A 649 56.76 -10.51 53.68
CA ASP A 649 55.47 -9.93 53.32
C ASP A 649 54.70 -9.33 54.53
N ILE A 650 55.38 -9.11 55.66
CA ILE A 650 54.90 -8.35 56.83
C ILE A 650 55.77 -7.10 56.96
N GLY A 651 55.16 -5.92 57.03
CA GLY A 651 55.92 -4.67 57.10
C GLY A 651 56.64 -4.49 58.43
N ASP A 652 57.80 -3.83 58.41
CA ASP A 652 58.63 -3.52 59.59
C ASP A 652 57.84 -2.80 60.70
N ALA A 653 56.73 -2.13 60.36
CA ALA A 653 55.86 -1.41 61.29
C ALA A 653 54.99 -2.34 62.19
N CYS A 654 54.67 -3.54 61.71
CA CYS A 654 53.86 -4.54 62.40
C CYS A 654 54.58 -5.90 62.52
N ASP A 655 55.80 -6.01 61.97
CA ASP A 655 56.68 -7.14 62.15
C ASP A 655 57.22 -7.18 63.59
N PHE A 656 57.31 -8.38 64.15
CA PHE A 656 57.74 -8.59 65.52
C PHE A 656 58.69 -9.77 65.60
N LEU A 657 59.73 -9.62 66.43
CA LEU A 657 60.69 -10.69 66.63
C LEU A 657 60.10 -11.80 67.52
N CYS A 658 59.93 -12.97 66.95
CA CYS A 658 59.59 -14.20 67.66
C CYS A 658 60.46 -14.44 68.89
N GLY A 659 59.84 -14.48 70.07
CA GLY A 659 60.53 -14.67 71.34
C GLY A 659 61.01 -13.40 72.03
N ASP A 660 60.87 -12.21 71.43
CA ASP A 660 61.14 -10.91 72.08
C ASP A 660 59.90 -10.42 72.88
N THR A 661 59.35 -11.29 73.72
CA THR A 661 58.08 -11.07 74.42
C THR A 661 58.00 -9.78 75.26
N ASP A 662 59.13 -9.17 75.62
CA ASP A 662 59.15 -7.89 76.34
C ASP A 662 59.24 -6.64 75.43
N GLY A 663 59.46 -6.83 74.11
CA GLY A 663 59.53 -5.74 73.14
C GLY A 663 60.85 -4.96 73.13
N SER A 664 61.92 -5.54 73.67
CA SER A 664 63.24 -4.92 73.72
C SER A 664 63.98 -4.92 72.37
N GLY A 665 63.53 -5.72 71.41
CA GLY A 665 64.16 -5.92 70.10
C GLY A 665 65.27 -6.98 70.11
N ALA A 666 65.37 -7.80 71.17
CA ALA A 666 66.34 -8.87 71.27
C ALA A 666 65.75 -10.07 72.03
N VAL A 667 65.97 -11.29 71.53
CA VAL A 667 65.57 -12.52 72.25
C VAL A 667 66.62 -12.86 73.31
N ASP A 668 66.34 -12.59 74.58
CA ASP A 668 67.23 -12.88 75.70
C ASP A 668 66.50 -13.36 76.98
N ILE A 669 67.18 -13.31 78.12
CA ILE A 669 66.64 -13.84 79.38
C ILE A 669 65.44 -13.05 79.90
N ASP A 670 65.35 -11.75 79.57
CA ASP A 670 64.26 -10.90 80.04
C ASP A 670 62.92 -11.31 79.41
N ASP A 671 62.94 -11.89 78.20
CA ASP A 671 61.78 -12.52 77.56
C ASP A 671 61.29 -13.78 78.27
N VAL A 672 62.22 -14.65 78.69
CA VAL A 672 61.88 -15.82 79.51
C VAL A 672 61.16 -15.37 80.78
N VAL A 673 61.65 -14.30 81.40
CA VAL A 673 61.06 -13.73 82.62
C VAL A 673 59.68 -13.15 82.33
N TYR A 674 59.51 -12.46 81.21
CA TYR A 674 58.23 -11.90 80.78
C TYR A 674 57.17 -13.00 80.53
N LEU A 675 57.51 -14.05 79.77
CA LEU A 675 56.62 -15.20 79.53
C LEU A 675 56.21 -15.92 80.83
N ILE A 676 57.16 -16.14 81.75
CA ILE A 676 56.86 -16.74 83.05
C ILE A 676 55.87 -15.85 83.83
N GLN A 677 56.04 -14.53 83.77
CA GLN A 677 55.13 -13.60 84.45
C GLN A 677 53.73 -13.63 83.83
N TYR A 678 53.62 -13.64 82.51
CA TYR A 678 52.35 -13.79 81.79
C TYR A 678 51.64 -15.11 82.16
N ILE A 679 52.31 -16.25 82.00
CA ILE A 679 51.71 -17.59 82.15
C ILE A 679 51.36 -17.90 83.62
N PHE A 680 52.25 -17.57 84.58
CA PHE A 680 52.12 -18.03 85.96
C PHE A 680 51.81 -16.94 86.98
N ALA A 681 52.04 -15.66 86.66
CA ALA A 681 51.93 -14.56 87.62
C ALA A 681 50.87 -13.50 87.26
N GLY A 682 50.14 -13.68 86.16
CA GLY A 682 49.10 -12.74 85.71
C GLY A 682 49.67 -11.43 85.18
N GLY A 683 50.89 -11.45 84.64
CA GLY A 683 51.47 -10.33 83.89
C GLY A 683 50.69 -10.03 82.60
N PRO A 684 50.95 -8.87 81.96
CA PRO A 684 50.40 -8.57 80.64
C PRO A 684 50.80 -9.65 79.62
N ALA A 685 49.93 -9.89 78.64
CA ALA A 685 50.26 -10.77 77.53
C ALA A 685 51.31 -10.10 76.62
N PRO A 686 52.17 -10.87 75.94
CA PRO A 686 52.95 -10.34 74.82
C PRO A 686 52.02 -9.66 73.81
N ASP A 687 52.51 -8.61 73.15
CA ASP A 687 51.77 -7.85 72.14
C ASP A 687 52.54 -7.87 70.81
N PRO A 688 52.09 -8.62 69.79
CA PRO A 688 50.96 -9.54 69.83
C PRO A 688 51.25 -10.80 70.66
N VAL A 689 50.20 -11.50 71.12
CA VAL A 689 50.34 -12.71 71.98
C VAL A 689 51.20 -13.77 71.30
N ALA A 690 51.09 -13.88 69.98
CA ALA A 690 51.84 -14.81 69.16
C ALA A 690 53.36 -14.66 69.33
N LYS A 691 53.88 -13.46 69.68
CA LYS A 691 55.30 -13.24 69.98
C LYS A 691 55.87 -14.19 71.04
N GLY A 692 55.00 -14.75 71.89
CA GLY A 692 55.33 -15.72 72.92
C GLY A 692 55.31 -17.20 72.52
N ASP A 693 54.77 -17.55 71.35
CA ASP A 693 54.68 -18.94 70.86
C ASP A 693 55.91 -19.28 70.01
N VAL A 694 57.02 -19.55 70.69
CA VAL A 694 58.34 -19.67 70.05
C VAL A 694 58.61 -21.06 69.49
N ASP A 695 57.81 -22.05 69.88
CA ASP A 695 57.86 -23.40 69.35
C ASP A 695 56.80 -23.68 68.27
N CYS A 696 55.96 -22.68 67.96
CA CYS A 696 54.93 -22.72 66.93
C CYS A 696 53.89 -23.83 67.17
N SER A 697 53.50 -24.03 68.43
CA SER A 697 52.50 -25.03 68.82
C SER A 697 51.05 -24.54 68.71
N GLY A 698 50.85 -23.25 68.45
CA GLY A 698 49.55 -22.58 68.33
C GLY A 698 49.02 -22.06 69.68
N GLY A 699 49.88 -21.88 70.67
CA GLY A 699 49.53 -21.38 72.00
C GLY A 699 50.75 -21.07 72.85
N VAL A 700 50.65 -20.02 73.66
CA VAL A 700 51.73 -19.60 74.58
C VAL A 700 51.63 -20.34 75.91
N ASP A 701 52.51 -21.31 76.15
CA ASP A 701 52.53 -22.10 77.37
C ASP A 701 53.94 -22.39 77.94
N ILE A 702 54.05 -23.38 78.84
CA ILE A 702 55.31 -23.67 79.51
C ILE A 702 56.36 -24.27 78.56
N ASP A 703 55.94 -24.90 77.48
CA ASP A 703 56.83 -25.50 76.50
C ASP A 703 57.59 -24.39 75.73
N ASP A 704 56.97 -23.23 75.48
CA ASP A 704 57.63 -22.02 74.95
C ASP A 704 58.74 -21.49 75.85
N VAL A 705 58.47 -21.44 77.17
CA VAL A 705 59.47 -21.03 78.16
C VAL A 705 60.67 -21.99 78.14
N VAL A 706 60.40 -23.30 78.06
CA VAL A 706 61.45 -24.33 77.98
C VAL A 706 62.23 -24.21 76.67
N TYR A 707 61.55 -23.94 75.56
CA TYR A 707 62.14 -23.75 74.24
C TYR A 707 63.07 -22.53 74.23
N LEU A 708 62.62 -21.37 74.72
CA LEU A 708 63.41 -20.14 74.78
C LEU A 708 64.67 -20.31 75.64
N ILE A 709 64.55 -20.96 76.81
CA ILE A 709 65.71 -21.30 77.67
C ILE A 709 66.70 -22.20 76.92
N GLY A 710 66.18 -23.19 76.19
CA GLY A 710 66.97 -24.11 75.37
C GLY A 710 67.75 -23.39 74.27
N TYR A 711 67.11 -22.47 73.56
CA TYR A 711 67.73 -21.61 72.57
C TYR A 711 68.84 -20.74 73.18
N ILE A 712 68.52 -19.96 74.22
CA ILE A 712 69.42 -18.96 74.81
C ILE A 712 70.64 -19.61 75.49
N PHE A 713 70.45 -20.70 76.25
CA PHE A 713 71.50 -21.24 77.12
C PHE A 713 72.09 -22.59 76.68
N ALA A 714 71.36 -23.37 75.88
CA ALA A 714 71.74 -24.75 75.55
C ALA A 714 72.10 -24.95 74.06
N GLY A 715 72.08 -23.89 73.25
CA GLY A 715 72.36 -23.96 71.81
C GLY A 715 71.26 -24.69 71.03
N GLY A 716 70.02 -24.60 71.51
CA GLY A 716 68.83 -25.08 70.83
C GLY A 716 68.55 -24.33 69.51
N PRO A 717 67.59 -24.81 68.71
CA PRO A 717 67.12 -24.09 67.53
C PRO A 717 66.56 -22.70 67.89
N ALA A 718 66.67 -21.75 66.96
CA ALA A 718 66.06 -20.43 67.11
C ALA A 718 64.52 -20.55 67.23
N PRO A 719 63.84 -19.53 67.82
CA PRO A 719 62.40 -19.37 67.68
C PRO A 719 61.98 -19.49 66.21
N CYS A 720 60.79 -20.02 65.97
CA CYS A 720 60.28 -20.11 64.61
C CYS A 720 60.22 -18.72 63.94
N ALA A 721 60.28 -18.69 62.61
CA ALA A 721 60.37 -17.42 61.88
C ALA A 721 59.09 -16.58 61.98
N ASN A 722 57.93 -17.23 62.02
CA ASN A 722 56.61 -16.61 62.26
C ASN A 722 55.94 -17.36 63.41
N CYS A 723 55.81 -16.72 64.56
CA CYS A 723 55.10 -17.25 65.71
C CYS A 723 53.63 -16.97 65.45
N SER A 724 52.83 -18.03 65.31
CA SER A 724 51.45 -17.95 64.84
C SER A 724 50.55 -18.89 65.62
#